data_AF-A0A9Q1GRM1-F1
#
_entry.id   AF-A0A9Q1GRM1-F1
#
_cell.length_a   1.000
_cell.length_b   1.000
_cell.length_c   1.000
_cell.angle_alpha   90.00
_cell.angle_beta   90.00
_cell.angle_gamma   90.00
#
_symmetry.space_group_name_H-M   'P 1'
#
loop_
_entity.id
_entity.type
_entity.pdbx_description
1 polymer ?
#
loop_
_entity_poly.entity_id
_entity_poly.type
_entity_poly.pdbx_seq_one_letter_code
_entity_poly.pdbx_strand_id
1 'polypeptide(L)'
;MCAVLCPGVHVASHVVVDESWFSKPEHCNEYHNIKWYVISKILAEEAAWKFSKENGIDMVSMNPGTVIGPMLQPTLNATVALIWNFVNGAEAYPSTPLRLVHVKDVAEAHIRAFEIPSAHGRYCLVESIMHCSEIVKLLHKLYPTLQLPNKCADDGVLIETYQVSKTKAKSLGIDYIPSEMNATVKNEAAVCVTGASGYIASYLVKLLLLRGYTVHATVRDPNDGAKTEHLKALAGAKERLHLFRADLMEEGSFDAAIAGCEGVFHTASPVNFNVTDPQADVLDPAVKGTLNVLAACKRSPSVRRVVLTSSMATVFYTGLPRTPNVVVDESWFSKPEHCDAFPGAKWYAISKILAEEAAWKFSKENDVNMVSMNPGTVIGPMLQPTLNATVALILNLINGAETYPNVAFSWVHIEDVAEAHIRAFEIASAHGRYCLVESVVHHSEIIKLLHKLYPTLQLPNKCADDGVLAETCQVSKTKAESLGIDYIPLEMSGAGKEEVAVCVTGASGYVASYVVKLLLLRGYTVHATVRDLNDGGKTEHLKALEGAKERLHLFRADLMEEGSFDSAIAGCEGVFHTASPVNFNVTDPQAEVVGPAVKGTLNVLAACKRTSSVRRVVFTSSSSAVLFTGVPRTPEVVVDETWFSKPEHCNEYPNLKWYVISKILAEEAAWKFCKENGIDMVSMIPGMVIGPMLQPALNETVALILNLINGAETYPNAAWPWVHIKDVAEAHIRAFEIPSAHGRYCLVESVVHYSEIVKLLRKLYPALQLPNKCSDDGVLDQTYQVSKTKAKSLGIDYIPLEVTLKDTVETLKEKKSMSAKGNEEVVVCVTGASGYIASYLVKLLLLRGYTVHATVRDPGDRAKTEHLKGLEGAKERLHLFKADLMEEGSFDSAIAGCEGVFHAASPVNFNVTDPQAEVLDPAVKGTLNVLAACKRSPSVRRVVFTSSASAVLFTGVPRTPEVVVDETWFSKPEHCNEYPNLKWYIISKILAEEAAWKFCKENGIDLVSMIPGMVIGPMLQPTLNESVALILNLVNGAETYPNVALPWVHIKDVAEAHIRAFDIPSAHGRCSDHGVPAHTYHVSKTKAKSLSIDYIPLEVTLKDTVENLKDKKFPIAFQA
;
A
#
# COMPACT_ATOMS: atom_id res chain seq x y z
N MET A 1 -26.02 12.59 -3.74
CA MET A 1 -27.46 12.45 -3.46
C MET A 1 -28.22 13.41 -4.36
N CYS A 2 -29.28 12.91 -4.98
CA CYS A 2 -29.96 13.45 -6.16
C CYS A 2 -31.04 14.51 -5.83
N ALA A 3 -31.16 15.54 -6.69
CA ALA A 3 -32.19 16.60 -6.66
C ALA A 3 -33.57 16.14 -7.17
N VAL A 4 -33.63 15.01 -7.89
CA VAL A 4 -34.81 14.41 -8.54
C VAL A 4 -35.52 13.41 -7.61
N LEU A 5 -34.99 13.15 -6.41
CA LEU A 5 -35.39 12.01 -5.59
C LEU A 5 -35.83 12.37 -4.16
N CYS A 6 -36.13 13.62 -3.86
CA CYS A 6 -36.65 14.02 -2.54
C CYS A 6 -38.10 14.48 -2.68
N PRO A 7 -39.06 13.56 -2.87
CA PRO A 7 -40.44 13.98 -2.76
C PRO A 7 -40.70 14.40 -1.30
N GLY A 8 -41.43 15.48 -1.07
CA GLY A 8 -41.87 15.85 0.27
C GLY A 8 -42.60 14.67 0.94
N VAL A 9 -42.63 14.64 2.27
CA VAL A 9 -43.18 13.52 3.03
C VAL A 9 -44.59 13.15 2.55
N HIS A 10 -44.84 11.84 2.44
CA HIS A 10 -46.06 11.14 1.94
C HIS A 10 -46.09 10.74 0.46
N VAL A 11 -45.00 10.16 -0.05
CA VAL A 11 -45.10 9.34 -1.27
C VAL A 11 -45.38 7.90 -0.86
N ALA A 12 -46.60 7.47 -1.14
CA ALA A 12 -47.04 6.12 -0.84
C ALA A 12 -46.19 5.08 -1.57
N SER A 13 -46.03 3.90 -0.98
CA SER A 13 -45.12 2.86 -1.46
C SER A 13 -45.36 2.30 -2.87
N HIS A 14 -46.54 2.56 -3.44
CA HIS A 14 -46.90 2.17 -4.80
C HIS A 14 -46.50 3.20 -5.87
N VAL A 15 -45.96 4.37 -5.49
CA VAL A 15 -45.56 5.40 -6.45
C VAL A 15 -44.19 5.09 -7.04
N VAL A 16 -44.11 5.18 -8.36
CA VAL A 16 -42.85 5.08 -9.12
C VAL A 16 -42.40 6.50 -9.49
N VAL A 17 -41.27 6.93 -8.94
CA VAL A 17 -40.61 8.20 -9.23
C VAL A 17 -39.72 8.02 -10.46
N ASP A 18 -39.71 8.98 -11.36
CA ASP A 18 -38.86 9.00 -12.55
C ASP A 18 -38.18 10.36 -12.73
N GLU A 19 -37.50 10.56 -13.86
CA GLU A 19 -36.76 11.78 -14.16
C GLU A 19 -37.62 13.05 -14.31
N SER A 20 -38.95 12.92 -14.30
CA SER A 20 -39.87 14.06 -14.31
C SER A 20 -40.11 14.66 -12.92
N TRP A 21 -39.74 13.96 -11.85
CA TRP A 21 -39.90 14.42 -10.48
C TRP A 21 -38.75 15.33 -10.05
N PHE A 22 -38.97 16.64 -9.98
CA PHE A 22 -37.94 17.57 -9.55
C PHE A 22 -38.25 18.14 -8.15
N SER A 23 -37.33 17.96 -7.20
CA SER A 23 -37.49 18.51 -5.85
C SER A 23 -37.19 20.00 -5.85
N LYS A 24 -38.07 20.78 -5.23
CA LYS A 24 -37.82 22.21 -4.96
C LYS A 24 -37.07 22.37 -3.64
N PRO A 25 -36.22 23.40 -3.48
CA PRO A 25 -35.55 23.69 -2.20
C PRO A 25 -36.54 23.81 -1.02
N GLU A 26 -37.74 24.32 -1.28
CA GLU A 26 -38.85 24.48 -0.34
C GLU A 26 -39.33 23.14 0.26
N HIS A 27 -39.22 22.05 -0.51
CA HIS A 27 -39.62 20.70 -0.09
C HIS A 27 -38.54 19.99 0.75
N CYS A 28 -37.39 20.61 0.97
CA CYS A 28 -36.26 20.00 1.68
C CYS A 28 -36.27 20.27 3.20
N ASN A 29 -37.28 20.98 3.73
CA ASN A 29 -37.35 21.40 5.12
C ASN A 29 -37.43 20.24 6.13
N GLU A 30 -37.82 19.05 5.69
CA GLU A 30 -38.05 17.87 6.53
C GLU A 30 -36.79 16.99 6.71
N TYR A 31 -35.71 17.27 5.96
CA TYR A 31 -34.46 16.51 6.00
C TYR A 31 -33.46 17.06 7.04
N HIS A 32 -33.70 16.84 8.33
CA HIS A 32 -32.94 17.42 9.46
C HIS A 32 -31.41 17.45 9.29
N ASN A 33 -30.77 16.33 8.92
CA ASN A 33 -29.30 16.20 8.90
C ASN A 33 -28.63 16.41 7.53
N ILE A 34 -29.40 16.43 6.43
CA ILE A 34 -28.86 16.53 5.04
C ILE A 34 -29.51 17.64 4.21
N LYS A 35 -30.43 18.42 4.79
CA LYS A 35 -31.18 19.52 4.13
C LYS A 35 -30.29 20.40 3.26
N TRP A 36 -29.22 20.95 3.83
CA TRP A 36 -28.35 21.89 3.13
C TRP A 36 -27.56 21.23 2.00
N TYR A 37 -27.18 19.97 2.18
CA TYR A 37 -26.54 19.20 1.12
C TYR A 37 -27.50 19.00 -0.06
N VAL A 38 -28.75 18.58 0.18
CA VAL A 38 -29.75 18.38 -0.87
C VAL A 38 -30.08 19.69 -1.60
N ILE A 39 -30.30 20.78 -0.85
CA ILE A 39 -30.54 22.11 -1.41
C ILE A 39 -29.36 22.54 -2.31
N SER A 40 -28.11 22.32 -1.88
CA SER A 40 -26.94 22.68 -2.68
C SER A 40 -26.89 21.92 -4.01
N LYS A 41 -27.33 20.65 -4.05
CA LYS A 41 -27.34 19.84 -5.27
C LYS A 41 -28.45 20.24 -6.24
N ILE A 42 -29.63 20.62 -5.72
CA ILE A 42 -30.73 21.18 -6.52
C ILE A 42 -30.27 22.48 -7.19
N LEU A 43 -29.75 23.43 -6.40
CA LEU A 43 -29.31 24.74 -6.91
C LEU A 43 -28.15 24.62 -7.91
N ALA A 44 -27.22 23.68 -7.68
CA ALA A 44 -26.12 23.43 -8.61
C ALA A 44 -26.61 22.87 -9.95
N GLU A 45 -27.57 21.94 -9.94
CA GLU A 45 -28.17 21.41 -11.17
C GLU A 45 -28.98 22.49 -11.91
N GLU A 46 -29.77 23.31 -11.21
CA GLU A 46 -30.52 24.44 -11.81
C GLU A 46 -29.57 25.45 -12.47
N ALA A 47 -28.48 25.81 -11.79
CA ALA A 47 -27.46 26.70 -12.33
C ALA A 47 -26.79 26.12 -13.58
N ALA A 48 -26.47 24.82 -13.57
CA ALA A 48 -25.87 24.14 -14.71
C ALA A 48 -26.82 24.08 -15.93
N TRP A 49 -28.10 23.74 -15.74
CA TRP A 49 -29.10 23.76 -16.81
C TRP A 49 -29.34 25.16 -17.37
N LYS A 50 -29.38 26.19 -16.50
CA LYS A 50 -29.50 27.58 -16.93
C LYS A 50 -28.31 27.98 -17.80
N PHE A 51 -27.09 27.70 -17.35
CA PHE A 51 -25.87 27.99 -18.09
C PHE A 51 -25.81 27.24 -19.43
N SER A 52 -26.15 25.94 -19.45
CA SER A 52 -26.20 25.12 -20.66
C SER A 52 -27.17 25.72 -21.70
N LYS A 53 -28.37 26.12 -21.26
CA LYS A 53 -29.37 26.73 -22.14
C LYS A 53 -28.93 28.10 -22.67
N GLU A 54 -28.30 28.93 -21.84
CA GLU A 54 -27.80 30.25 -22.23
C GLU A 54 -26.61 30.18 -23.20
N ASN A 55 -25.84 29.09 -23.17
CA ASN A 55 -24.61 28.94 -23.96
C ASN A 55 -24.71 27.88 -25.07
N GLY A 56 -25.88 27.25 -25.27
CA GLY A 56 -26.09 26.23 -26.30
C GLY A 56 -25.26 24.95 -26.09
N ILE A 57 -24.95 24.61 -24.84
CA ILE A 57 -24.18 23.40 -24.50
C ILE A 57 -25.13 22.22 -24.35
N ASP A 58 -24.90 21.14 -25.10
CA ASP A 58 -25.63 19.88 -24.90
C ASP A 58 -25.22 19.26 -23.55
N MET A 59 -26.19 19.14 -22.64
CA MET A 59 -25.97 18.74 -21.26
C MET A 59 -26.83 17.54 -20.92
N VAL A 60 -26.20 16.54 -20.31
CA VAL A 60 -26.88 15.41 -19.68
C VAL A 60 -26.58 15.42 -18.18
N SER A 61 -27.61 15.28 -17.36
CA SER A 61 -27.49 15.29 -15.90
C SER A 61 -27.61 13.88 -15.32
N MET A 62 -26.53 13.41 -14.70
CA MET A 62 -26.48 12.14 -14.00
C MET A 62 -26.81 12.31 -12.52
N ASN A 63 -27.85 11.61 -12.08
CA ASN A 63 -28.42 11.78 -10.75
C ASN A 63 -28.34 10.49 -9.94
N PRO A 64 -27.14 10.16 -9.39
CA PRO A 64 -26.97 8.96 -8.59
C PRO A 64 -27.58 9.09 -7.20
N GLY A 65 -28.06 7.94 -6.70
CA GLY A 65 -28.39 7.74 -5.30
C GLY A 65 -27.16 7.75 -4.38
N THR A 66 -27.28 6.98 -3.31
CA THR A 66 -26.21 6.61 -2.39
C THR A 66 -25.26 5.62 -3.07
N VAL A 67 -24.09 6.12 -3.49
CA VAL A 67 -23.10 5.32 -4.23
C VAL A 67 -22.31 4.41 -3.28
N ILE A 68 -22.30 3.11 -3.56
CA ILE A 68 -21.59 2.06 -2.80
C ILE A 68 -20.62 1.28 -3.71
N GLY A 69 -19.53 0.72 -3.16
CA GLY A 69 -18.56 -0.07 -3.92
C GLY A 69 -17.11 0.12 -3.44
N PRO A 70 -16.13 -0.56 -4.07
CA PRO A 70 -14.72 -0.51 -3.67
C PRO A 70 -14.15 0.91 -3.78
N MET A 71 -13.35 1.29 -2.79
CA MET A 71 -12.71 2.61 -2.73
C MET A 71 -11.30 2.56 -3.32
N LEU A 72 -11.07 3.36 -4.36
CA LEU A 72 -9.74 3.55 -4.98
C LEU A 72 -8.95 4.69 -4.33
N GLN A 73 -9.58 5.46 -3.44
CA GLN A 73 -8.99 6.58 -2.73
C GLN A 73 -8.74 6.21 -1.25
N PRO A 74 -7.69 6.77 -0.61
CA PRO A 74 -7.30 6.40 0.75
C PRO A 74 -8.24 6.94 1.85
N THR A 75 -9.17 7.84 1.51
CA THR A 75 -10.05 8.54 2.47
C THR A 75 -11.50 8.04 2.41
N LEU A 76 -12.05 7.58 3.55
CA LEU A 76 -13.45 7.16 3.71
C LEU A 76 -14.43 8.25 3.24
N ASN A 77 -15.40 7.88 2.39
CA ASN A 77 -16.47 8.79 1.97
C ASN A 77 -17.72 8.62 2.87
N ALA A 78 -18.64 9.61 2.86
CA ALA A 78 -19.78 9.66 3.78
C ALA A 78 -20.68 8.40 3.73
N THR A 79 -20.85 7.79 2.55
CA THR A 79 -21.63 6.56 2.39
C THR A 79 -20.94 5.36 3.03
N VAL A 80 -19.64 5.19 2.75
CA VAL A 80 -18.86 4.07 3.31
C VAL A 80 -18.66 4.26 4.80
N ALA A 81 -18.57 5.50 5.29
CA ALA A 81 -18.54 5.82 6.72
C ALA A 81 -19.83 5.39 7.46
N LEU A 82 -21.01 5.53 6.84
CA LEU A 82 -22.27 5.05 7.42
C LEU A 82 -22.26 3.52 7.60
N ILE A 83 -21.86 2.78 6.56
CA ILE A 83 -21.75 1.32 6.62
C ILE A 83 -20.67 0.92 7.63
N TRP A 84 -19.52 1.59 7.60
CA TRP A 84 -18.41 1.42 8.56
C TRP A 84 -18.87 1.59 10.02
N ASN A 85 -19.75 2.55 10.30
CA ASN A 85 -20.31 2.74 11.63
C ASN A 85 -21.17 1.55 12.07
N PHE A 86 -21.97 0.96 11.17
CA PHE A 86 -22.72 -0.26 11.49
C PHE A 86 -21.78 -1.40 11.87
N VAL A 87 -20.75 -1.67 11.07
CA VAL A 87 -19.79 -2.78 11.32
C VAL A 87 -18.85 -2.55 12.51
N ASN A 88 -18.74 -1.32 13.01
CA ASN A 88 -17.96 -1.00 14.20
C ASN A 88 -18.83 -0.82 15.46
N GLY A 89 -20.02 -1.42 15.50
CA GLY A 89 -20.80 -1.54 16.74
C GLY A 89 -21.67 -0.34 17.08
N ALA A 90 -22.16 0.42 16.10
CA ALA A 90 -23.21 1.42 16.36
C ALA A 90 -24.38 0.78 17.13
N GLU A 91 -24.92 1.47 18.15
CA GLU A 91 -26.04 0.96 18.94
C GLU A 91 -27.37 0.99 18.17
N ALA A 92 -27.54 1.98 17.30
CA ALA A 92 -28.76 2.17 16.52
C ALA A 92 -28.48 2.58 15.06
N TYR A 93 -29.38 2.21 14.16
CA TYR A 93 -29.38 2.63 12.75
C TYR A 93 -30.48 3.69 12.49
N PRO A 94 -30.27 4.63 11.55
CA PRO A 94 -31.26 5.67 11.25
C PRO A 94 -32.51 5.08 10.60
N SER A 95 -33.68 5.72 10.79
CA SER A 95 -34.95 5.30 10.19
C SER A 95 -35.02 5.50 8.66
N THR A 96 -34.12 6.33 8.13
CA THR A 96 -34.13 6.77 6.73
C THR A 96 -33.66 5.66 5.77
N PRO A 97 -34.40 5.40 4.68
CA PRO A 97 -33.96 4.47 3.64
C PRO A 97 -32.84 5.07 2.76
N LEU A 98 -31.92 4.21 2.31
CA LEU A 98 -30.85 4.57 1.38
C LEU A 98 -31.23 4.17 -0.05
N ARG A 99 -30.90 5.02 -1.02
CA ARG A 99 -31.15 4.81 -2.46
C ARG A 99 -29.88 4.25 -3.09
N LEU A 100 -29.64 2.96 -3.02
CA LEU A 100 -28.35 2.36 -3.36
C LEU A 100 -28.09 2.29 -4.87
N VAL A 101 -26.85 2.53 -5.28
CA VAL A 101 -26.35 2.29 -6.64
C VAL A 101 -24.87 1.97 -6.59
N HIS A 102 -24.41 1.01 -7.39
CA HIS A 102 -23.00 0.62 -7.40
C HIS A 102 -22.12 1.64 -8.14
N VAL A 103 -20.91 1.91 -7.64
CA VAL A 103 -19.97 2.90 -8.22
C VAL A 103 -19.61 2.60 -9.68
N LYS A 104 -19.53 1.33 -10.07
CA LYS A 104 -19.31 0.92 -11.47
C LYS A 104 -20.49 1.30 -12.37
N ASP A 105 -21.73 1.11 -11.92
CA ASP A 105 -22.93 1.47 -12.71
C ASP A 105 -23.01 2.98 -12.92
N VAL A 106 -22.62 3.75 -11.90
CA VAL A 106 -22.55 5.21 -12.02
C VAL A 106 -21.48 5.61 -13.03
N ALA A 107 -20.29 5.01 -12.98
CA ALA A 107 -19.22 5.31 -13.93
C ALA A 107 -19.60 4.94 -15.37
N GLU A 108 -20.17 3.74 -15.57
CA GLU A 108 -20.64 3.27 -16.88
C GLU A 108 -21.74 4.19 -17.43
N ALA A 109 -22.68 4.63 -16.60
CA ALA A 109 -23.74 5.56 -17.03
C ALA A 109 -23.19 6.90 -17.54
N HIS A 110 -22.13 7.43 -16.92
CA HIS A 110 -21.49 8.66 -17.40
C HIS A 110 -20.85 8.46 -18.77
N ILE A 111 -20.15 7.34 -18.98
CA ILE A 111 -19.51 7.00 -20.26
C ILE A 111 -20.57 6.82 -21.34
N ARG A 112 -21.59 6.00 -21.08
CA ARG A 112 -22.66 5.69 -22.05
C ARG A 112 -23.45 6.91 -22.46
N ALA A 113 -23.75 7.82 -21.54
CA ALA A 113 -24.46 9.04 -21.90
C ALA A 113 -23.64 10.01 -22.73
N PHE A 114 -22.30 9.96 -22.65
CA PHE A 114 -21.44 10.70 -23.55
C PHE A 114 -21.39 10.06 -24.93
N GLU A 115 -21.36 8.73 -25.00
CA GLU A 115 -21.23 7.98 -26.26
C GLU A 115 -22.52 7.87 -27.06
N ILE A 116 -23.68 7.85 -26.40
CA ILE A 116 -24.99 7.65 -27.05
C ILE A 116 -25.55 9.01 -27.49
N PRO A 117 -25.63 9.31 -28.80
CA PRO A 117 -26.05 10.64 -29.27
C PRO A 117 -27.50 11.00 -28.96
N SER A 118 -28.35 10.00 -28.66
CA SER A 118 -29.73 10.21 -28.26
C SER A 118 -29.90 10.43 -26.75
N ALA A 119 -28.82 10.35 -25.96
CA ALA A 119 -28.88 10.56 -24.53
C ALA A 119 -29.13 12.04 -24.22
N HIS A 120 -30.25 12.35 -23.56
CA HIS A 120 -30.61 13.73 -23.25
C HIS A 120 -31.37 13.88 -21.94
N GLY A 121 -31.28 15.07 -21.36
CA GLY A 121 -31.99 15.42 -20.13
C GLY A 121 -31.36 14.81 -18.88
N ARG A 122 -32.20 14.39 -17.93
CA ARG A 122 -31.78 13.81 -16.65
C ARG A 122 -31.85 12.28 -16.69
N TYR A 123 -31.04 11.61 -15.89
CA TYR A 123 -31.07 10.16 -15.65
C TYR A 123 -30.98 9.86 -14.15
N CYS A 124 -31.94 9.12 -13.61
CA CYS A 124 -31.89 8.66 -12.22
C CYS A 124 -31.11 7.35 -12.13
N LEU A 125 -30.04 7.33 -11.32
CA LEU A 125 -29.22 6.13 -11.11
C LEU A 125 -29.44 5.57 -9.71
N VAL A 126 -30.45 4.70 -9.58
CA VAL A 126 -30.81 3.99 -8.35
C VAL A 126 -31.13 2.55 -8.69
N GLU A 127 -30.38 1.63 -8.08
CA GLU A 127 -30.63 0.20 -8.19
C GLU A 127 -31.74 -0.22 -7.23
N SER A 128 -31.62 0.12 -5.94
CA SER A 128 -32.62 -0.27 -4.94
C SER A 128 -32.79 0.81 -3.89
N ILE A 129 -33.91 0.75 -3.18
CA ILE A 129 -34.16 1.56 -1.99
C ILE A 129 -34.30 0.59 -0.83
N MET A 130 -33.43 0.73 0.17
CA MET A 130 -33.32 -0.23 1.27
C MET A 130 -33.30 0.52 2.60
N HIS A 131 -34.06 0.04 3.58
CA HIS A 131 -33.96 0.57 4.93
C HIS A 131 -32.62 0.22 5.56
N CYS A 132 -32.10 1.09 6.43
CA CYS A 132 -30.90 0.76 7.18
C CYS A 132 -31.07 -0.51 8.04
N SER A 133 -32.29 -0.84 8.47
CA SER A 133 -32.60 -2.12 9.14
C SER A 133 -32.34 -3.34 8.24
N GLU A 134 -32.66 -3.24 6.95
CA GLU A 134 -32.42 -4.30 5.96
C GLU A 134 -30.94 -4.39 5.62
N ILE A 135 -30.26 -3.24 5.51
CA ILE A 135 -28.79 -3.19 5.33
C ILE A 135 -28.09 -3.85 6.52
N VAL A 136 -28.52 -3.55 7.74
CA VAL A 136 -27.99 -4.15 8.97
C VAL A 136 -28.26 -5.65 9.00
N LYS A 137 -29.48 -6.10 8.64
CA LYS A 137 -29.77 -7.54 8.52
C LYS A 137 -28.88 -8.22 7.49
N LEU A 138 -28.63 -7.56 6.36
CA LEU A 138 -27.74 -8.06 5.32
C LEU A 138 -26.29 -8.11 5.81
N LEU A 139 -25.81 -7.08 6.51
CA LEU A 139 -24.49 -7.07 7.14
C LEU A 139 -24.36 -8.16 8.21
N HIS A 140 -25.42 -8.41 8.99
CA HIS A 140 -25.44 -9.46 10.00
C HIS A 140 -25.37 -10.85 9.35
N LYS A 141 -26.10 -11.02 8.24
CA LYS A 141 -26.05 -12.25 7.43
C LYS A 141 -24.66 -12.48 6.83
N LEU A 142 -24.02 -11.43 6.30
CA LEU A 142 -22.71 -11.51 5.65
C LEU A 142 -21.56 -11.62 6.65
N TYR A 143 -21.72 -11.06 7.85
CA TYR A 143 -20.71 -11.04 8.91
C TYR A 143 -21.36 -11.28 10.29
N PRO A 144 -21.73 -12.54 10.59
CA PRO A 144 -22.40 -12.91 11.86
C PRO A 144 -21.60 -12.54 13.11
N THR A 145 -20.28 -12.45 12.98
CA THR A 145 -19.35 -12.12 14.06
C THR A 145 -19.29 -10.62 14.38
N LEU A 146 -19.86 -9.75 13.54
CA LEU A 146 -19.92 -8.31 13.79
C LEU A 146 -21.06 -7.96 14.74
N GLN A 147 -20.76 -7.15 15.74
CA GLN A 147 -21.79 -6.50 16.57
C GLN A 147 -22.41 -5.37 15.75
N LEU A 148 -23.67 -5.54 15.38
CA LEU A 148 -24.40 -4.60 14.54
C LEU A 148 -25.58 -4.00 15.33
N PRO A 149 -26.01 -2.76 15.01
CA PRO A 149 -27.13 -2.12 15.68
C PRO A 149 -28.41 -2.94 15.54
N ASN A 150 -29.11 -3.21 16.64
CA ASN A 150 -30.38 -3.96 16.61
C ASN A 150 -31.62 -3.07 16.81
N LYS A 151 -31.42 -1.76 16.99
CA LYS A 151 -32.47 -0.78 17.28
C LYS A 151 -32.45 0.36 16.26
N CYS A 152 -33.61 0.94 15.97
CA CYS A 152 -33.70 2.18 15.20
C CYS A 152 -33.42 3.39 16.12
N ALA A 153 -32.74 4.42 15.60
CA ALA A 153 -32.37 5.61 16.36
C ALA A 153 -33.56 6.55 16.66
N ASP A 154 -34.60 6.49 15.82
CA ASP A 154 -35.87 7.22 15.99
C ASP A 154 -36.95 6.24 16.53
N ASP A 155 -38.10 6.72 17.01
CA ASP A 155 -39.16 5.99 17.77
C ASP A 155 -39.83 4.76 17.07
N GLY A 156 -39.13 4.06 16.17
CA GLY A 156 -39.55 2.82 15.53
C GLY A 156 -40.38 3.01 14.26
N VAL A 157 -40.72 4.24 13.89
CA VAL A 157 -41.50 4.52 12.68
C VAL A 157 -40.58 4.60 11.46
N LEU A 158 -40.57 3.55 10.64
CA LEU A 158 -39.86 3.52 9.37
C LEU A 158 -40.57 4.42 8.35
N ILE A 159 -39.81 5.24 7.62
CA ILE A 159 -40.34 6.08 6.53
C ILE A 159 -40.73 5.19 5.34
N GLU A 160 -41.94 5.32 4.79
CA GLU A 160 -42.34 4.52 3.62
C GLU A 160 -41.36 4.66 2.44
N THR A 161 -41.01 3.52 1.84
CA THR A 161 -40.18 3.46 0.62
C THR A 161 -41.07 3.56 -0.62
N TYR A 162 -40.56 4.17 -1.69
CA TYR A 162 -41.19 4.22 -3.01
C TYR A 162 -40.26 3.55 -4.05
N GLN A 163 -40.67 3.47 -5.31
CA GLN A 163 -39.85 2.91 -6.38
C GLN A 163 -39.27 4.01 -7.28
N VAL A 164 -38.10 3.76 -7.87
CA VAL A 164 -37.52 4.62 -8.91
C VAL A 164 -37.54 3.88 -10.24
N SER A 165 -38.09 4.50 -11.28
CA SER A 165 -38.12 3.97 -12.63
C SER A 165 -36.70 3.76 -13.13
N LYS A 166 -36.40 2.54 -13.56
CA LYS A 166 -35.11 2.19 -14.18
C LYS A 166 -35.13 2.32 -15.70
N THR A 167 -36.30 2.61 -16.29
CA THR A 167 -36.52 2.51 -17.74
C THR A 167 -35.59 3.42 -18.55
N LYS A 168 -35.42 4.68 -18.12
CA LYS A 168 -34.57 5.63 -18.83
C LYS A 168 -33.09 5.32 -18.62
N ALA A 169 -32.66 4.98 -17.41
CA ALA A 169 -31.29 4.52 -17.18
C ALA A 169 -30.94 3.26 -17.99
N LYS A 170 -31.88 2.32 -18.14
CA LYS A 170 -31.72 1.13 -18.99
C LYS A 170 -31.62 1.46 -20.48
N SER A 171 -32.16 2.59 -20.95
CA SER A 171 -31.97 3.01 -22.34
C SER A 171 -30.53 3.44 -22.66
N LEU A 172 -29.68 3.66 -21.64
CA LEU A 172 -28.23 3.82 -21.80
C LEU A 172 -27.47 2.49 -21.83
N GLY A 173 -28.16 1.34 -21.71
CA GLY A 173 -27.54 0.03 -21.62
C GLY A 173 -27.02 -0.34 -20.22
N ILE A 174 -27.47 0.38 -19.18
CA ILE A 174 -27.07 0.09 -17.79
C ILE A 174 -27.81 -1.13 -17.25
N ASP A 175 -27.04 -2.16 -16.94
CA ASP A 175 -27.49 -3.32 -16.18
C ASP A 175 -26.95 -3.21 -14.75
N TYR A 176 -27.83 -2.85 -13.82
CA TYR A 176 -27.41 -2.51 -12.45
C TYR A 176 -26.85 -3.73 -11.71
N ILE A 177 -25.74 -3.53 -11.03
CA ILE A 177 -25.17 -4.51 -10.10
C ILE A 177 -26.04 -4.54 -8.82
N PRO A 178 -26.61 -5.69 -8.46
CA PRO A 178 -27.45 -5.81 -7.26
C PRO A 178 -26.70 -5.42 -5.97
N SER A 179 -27.35 -4.64 -5.12
CA SER A 179 -26.77 -4.12 -3.86
C SER A 179 -26.37 -5.20 -2.85
N GLU A 180 -26.81 -6.45 -3.04
CA GLU A 180 -26.46 -7.60 -2.20
C GLU A 180 -25.09 -8.24 -2.54
N MET A 181 -24.41 -7.83 -3.62
CA MET A 181 -23.28 -8.57 -4.17
C MET A 181 -21.85 -8.03 -3.91
N ASN A 182 -21.61 -6.98 -3.11
CA ASN A 182 -20.25 -6.41 -2.95
C ASN A 182 -19.86 -5.93 -1.52
N ALA A 183 -19.84 -6.84 -0.55
CA ALA A 183 -19.00 -6.66 0.64
C ALA A 183 -17.65 -7.37 0.39
N THR A 184 -16.51 -6.78 0.78
CA THR A 184 -15.22 -7.48 0.83
C THR A 184 -15.30 -8.51 1.93
N VAL A 185 -15.84 -9.67 1.57
CA VAL A 185 -16.11 -10.73 2.50
C VAL A 185 -14.77 -11.24 3.05
N LYS A 186 -14.59 -11.15 4.37
CA LYS A 186 -14.28 -12.37 5.12
C LYS A 186 -15.38 -13.35 4.76
N ASN A 187 -15.26 -14.07 3.64
CA ASN A 187 -16.31 -14.99 3.21
C ASN A 187 -16.36 -16.11 4.23
N GLU A 188 -17.18 -15.96 5.26
CA GLU A 188 -17.59 -17.09 6.10
C GLU A 188 -18.42 -18.09 5.26
N ALA A 189 -18.82 -17.71 4.04
CA ALA A 189 -19.34 -18.58 3.01
C ALA A 189 -18.39 -19.77 2.77
N ALA A 190 -18.94 -20.97 2.96
CA ALA A 190 -18.26 -22.17 2.53
C ALA A 190 -18.28 -22.26 1.00
N VAL A 191 -17.18 -22.66 0.40
CA VAL A 191 -17.11 -23.03 -1.02
C VAL A 191 -16.55 -24.43 -1.16
N CYS A 192 -17.09 -25.20 -2.09
CA CYS A 192 -16.60 -26.53 -2.37
C CYS A 192 -15.61 -26.48 -3.54
N VAL A 193 -14.40 -26.99 -3.35
CA VAL A 193 -13.43 -27.21 -4.44
C VAL A 193 -13.31 -28.72 -4.67
N THR A 194 -13.77 -29.19 -5.83
CA THR A 194 -13.67 -30.62 -6.13
C THR A 194 -12.29 -30.99 -6.61
N GLY A 195 -11.77 -32.16 -6.21
CA GLY A 195 -10.47 -32.64 -6.66
C GLY A 195 -9.31 -31.79 -6.13
N ALA A 196 -9.42 -31.33 -4.88
CA ALA A 196 -8.56 -30.33 -4.26
C ALA A 196 -7.06 -30.66 -4.27
N SER A 197 -6.69 -31.95 -4.30
CA SER A 197 -5.29 -32.39 -4.41
C SER A 197 -4.68 -32.20 -5.81
N GLY A 198 -5.47 -31.71 -6.78
CA GLY A 198 -5.06 -31.46 -8.16
C GLY A 198 -4.31 -30.14 -8.33
N TYR A 199 -3.71 -29.97 -9.51
CA TYR A 199 -2.83 -28.83 -9.78
C TYR A 199 -3.53 -27.47 -9.69
N ILE A 200 -4.57 -27.24 -10.49
CA ILE A 200 -5.40 -26.01 -10.43
C ILE A 200 -6.11 -25.88 -9.08
N ALA A 201 -6.65 -27.00 -8.59
CA ALA A 201 -7.46 -27.03 -7.39
C ALA A 201 -6.68 -26.61 -6.13
N SER A 202 -5.43 -27.05 -5.98
CA SER A 202 -4.59 -26.70 -4.82
C SER A 202 -4.26 -25.20 -4.76
N TYR A 203 -4.02 -24.56 -5.91
CA TYR A 203 -3.86 -23.11 -6.01
C TYR A 203 -5.16 -22.36 -5.70
N LEU A 204 -6.28 -22.89 -6.19
CA LEU A 204 -7.60 -22.34 -5.91
C LEU A 204 -7.91 -22.39 -4.40
N VAL A 205 -7.62 -23.52 -3.74
CA VAL A 205 -7.72 -23.66 -2.27
C VAL A 205 -6.82 -22.63 -1.57
N LYS A 206 -5.55 -22.50 -1.99
CA LYS A 206 -4.61 -21.51 -1.43
C LYS A 206 -5.17 -20.09 -1.50
N LEU A 207 -5.64 -19.65 -2.68
CA LEU A 207 -6.13 -18.29 -2.87
C LEU A 207 -7.47 -18.05 -2.17
N LEU A 208 -8.39 -19.03 -2.16
CA LEU A 208 -9.65 -18.95 -1.41
C LEU A 208 -9.39 -18.84 0.10
N LEU A 209 -8.45 -19.62 0.64
CA LEU A 209 -8.03 -19.50 2.05
C LEU A 209 -7.42 -18.11 2.32
N LEU A 210 -6.55 -17.60 1.47
CA LEU A 210 -6.00 -16.24 1.64
C LEU A 210 -7.08 -15.15 1.60
N ARG A 211 -8.16 -15.37 0.84
CA ARG A 211 -9.32 -14.47 0.73
C ARG A 211 -10.37 -14.66 1.84
N GLY A 212 -10.11 -15.51 2.82
CA GLY A 212 -11.00 -15.66 3.98
C GLY A 212 -12.10 -16.72 3.85
N TYR A 213 -12.23 -17.43 2.72
CA TYR A 213 -13.23 -18.49 2.53
C TYR A 213 -13.03 -19.68 3.48
N THR A 214 -14.13 -20.31 3.88
CA THR A 214 -14.11 -21.70 4.36
C THR A 214 -14.15 -22.62 3.15
N VAL A 215 -13.19 -23.54 3.04
CA VAL A 215 -13.00 -24.38 1.86
C VAL A 215 -13.32 -25.82 2.19
N HIS A 216 -14.41 -26.33 1.60
CA HIS A 216 -14.74 -27.75 1.56
C HIS A 216 -14.01 -28.39 0.38
N ALA A 217 -12.89 -29.03 0.65
CA ALA A 217 -12.01 -29.60 -0.35
C ALA A 217 -12.28 -31.10 -0.51
N THR A 218 -12.70 -31.55 -1.70
CA THR A 218 -12.90 -32.99 -1.92
C THR A 218 -11.63 -33.67 -2.43
N VAL A 219 -11.34 -34.83 -1.85
CA VAL A 219 -10.26 -35.74 -2.24
C VAL A 219 -10.78 -37.17 -2.21
N ARG A 220 -10.09 -38.10 -2.89
CA ARG A 220 -10.49 -39.52 -2.89
C ARG A 220 -10.30 -40.18 -1.53
N ASP A 221 -9.24 -39.81 -0.82
CA ASP A 221 -8.97 -40.24 0.55
C ASP A 221 -8.40 -39.07 1.38
N PRO A 222 -9.17 -38.51 2.34
CA PRO A 222 -8.71 -37.45 3.24
C PRO A 222 -7.53 -37.84 4.14
N ASN A 223 -7.29 -39.14 4.34
CA ASN A 223 -6.22 -39.65 5.19
C ASN A 223 -4.93 -39.95 4.42
N ASP A 224 -4.95 -39.85 3.08
CA ASP A 224 -3.74 -39.97 2.28
C ASP A 224 -2.90 -38.70 2.40
N GLY A 225 -1.89 -38.76 3.28
CA GLY A 225 -0.95 -37.65 3.51
C GLY A 225 -0.23 -37.21 2.23
N ALA A 226 0.12 -38.14 1.33
CA ALA A 226 0.80 -37.80 0.08
C ALA A 226 -0.08 -36.93 -0.84
N LYS A 227 -1.40 -36.99 -0.69
CA LYS A 227 -2.36 -36.19 -1.45
C LYS A 227 -2.92 -34.99 -0.69
N THR A 228 -2.75 -34.89 0.63
CA THR A 228 -3.42 -33.88 1.45
C THR A 228 -2.49 -32.96 2.25
N GLU A 229 -1.26 -33.37 2.55
CA GLU A 229 -0.36 -32.56 3.42
C GLU A 229 -0.04 -31.18 2.82
N HIS A 230 0.15 -31.09 1.50
CA HIS A 230 0.40 -29.80 0.83
C HIS A 230 -0.79 -28.83 0.95
N LEU A 231 -2.02 -29.31 1.14
CA LEU A 231 -3.19 -28.48 1.39
C LEU A 231 -3.27 -28.06 2.86
N LYS A 232 -2.99 -28.99 3.78
CA LYS A 232 -2.97 -28.71 5.24
C LYS A 232 -1.86 -27.74 5.64
N ALA A 233 -0.78 -27.68 4.86
CA ALA A 233 0.34 -26.76 5.06
C ALA A 233 0.04 -25.31 4.62
N LEU A 234 -1.08 -25.05 3.93
CA LEU A 234 -1.43 -23.71 3.46
C LEU A 234 -1.81 -22.78 4.62
N ALA A 235 -1.49 -21.49 4.48
CA ALA A 235 -1.89 -20.48 5.44
C ALA A 235 -3.43 -20.40 5.56
N GLY A 236 -3.94 -20.46 6.79
CA GLY A 236 -5.38 -20.48 7.07
C GLY A 236 -6.06 -21.86 6.96
N ALA A 237 -5.33 -22.91 6.58
CA ALA A 237 -5.90 -24.24 6.41
C ALA A 237 -6.36 -24.87 7.73
N LYS A 238 -5.63 -24.64 8.83
CA LYS A 238 -5.97 -25.20 10.15
C LYS A 238 -7.35 -24.76 10.62
N GLU A 239 -7.73 -23.54 10.28
CA GLU A 239 -8.98 -22.92 10.72
C GLU A 239 -10.12 -23.14 9.74
N ARG A 240 -9.85 -23.21 8.43
CA ARG A 240 -10.87 -23.06 7.37
C ARG A 240 -10.84 -24.10 6.25
N LEU A 241 -9.93 -25.08 6.30
CA LEU A 241 -9.91 -26.18 5.32
C LEU A 241 -10.57 -27.43 5.91
N HIS A 242 -11.60 -27.93 5.22
CA HIS A 242 -12.27 -29.17 5.56
C HIS A 242 -12.14 -30.17 4.41
N LEU A 243 -11.51 -31.32 4.68
CA LEU A 243 -11.30 -32.36 3.67
C LEU A 243 -12.45 -33.36 3.70
N PHE A 244 -13.06 -33.60 2.54
CA PHE A 244 -14.14 -34.56 2.36
C PHE A 244 -13.74 -35.67 1.40
N ARG A 245 -14.15 -36.90 1.72
CA ARG A 245 -14.08 -38.01 0.78
C ARG A 245 -15.17 -37.84 -0.27
N ALA A 246 -14.83 -37.85 -1.56
CA ALA A 246 -15.80 -37.92 -2.65
C ALA A 246 -15.24 -38.66 -3.87
N ASP A 247 -16.13 -39.26 -4.67
CA ASP A 247 -15.79 -39.99 -5.89
C ASP A 247 -16.72 -39.60 -7.04
N LEU A 248 -16.15 -39.25 -8.19
CA LEU A 248 -16.90 -38.81 -9.38
C LEU A 248 -17.93 -39.85 -9.86
N MET A 249 -17.69 -41.14 -9.62
CA MET A 249 -18.55 -42.23 -10.09
C MET A 249 -19.62 -42.65 -9.07
N GLU A 250 -19.53 -42.15 -7.83
CA GLU A 250 -20.46 -42.45 -6.75
C GLU A 250 -21.49 -41.32 -6.64
N GLU A 251 -22.73 -41.59 -7.04
CA GLU A 251 -23.84 -40.62 -6.92
C GLU A 251 -24.06 -40.23 -5.45
N GLY A 252 -24.20 -38.93 -5.18
CA GLY A 252 -24.39 -38.40 -3.83
C GLY A 252 -23.10 -38.22 -3.01
N SER A 253 -21.94 -38.70 -3.50
CA SER A 253 -20.68 -38.61 -2.75
C SER A 253 -20.19 -37.17 -2.50
N PHE A 254 -20.65 -36.20 -3.29
CA PHE A 254 -20.33 -34.78 -3.13
C PHE A 254 -21.32 -34.04 -2.22
N ASP A 255 -22.44 -34.65 -1.83
CA ASP A 255 -23.51 -33.97 -1.12
C ASP A 255 -23.04 -33.42 0.23
N ALA A 256 -22.24 -34.20 0.97
CA ALA A 256 -21.67 -33.76 2.25
C ALA A 256 -20.68 -32.59 2.10
N ALA A 257 -19.89 -32.59 1.02
CA ALA A 257 -18.92 -31.52 0.78
C ALA A 257 -19.59 -30.23 0.27
N ILE A 258 -20.68 -30.35 -0.51
CA ILE A 258 -21.41 -29.22 -1.09
C ILE A 258 -22.46 -28.66 -0.13
N ALA A 259 -22.86 -29.43 0.89
CA ALA A 259 -23.79 -28.99 1.92
C ALA A 259 -23.31 -27.68 2.58
N GLY A 260 -24.15 -26.65 2.50
CA GLY A 260 -23.84 -25.33 3.07
C GLY A 260 -22.87 -24.49 2.24
N CYS A 261 -22.37 -24.99 1.10
CA CYS A 261 -21.53 -24.19 0.22
C CYS A 261 -22.35 -23.24 -0.66
N GLU A 262 -21.85 -22.03 -0.85
CA GLU A 262 -22.44 -21.03 -1.75
C GLU A 262 -21.92 -21.18 -3.19
N GLY A 263 -20.65 -21.58 -3.32
CA GLY A 263 -19.99 -21.78 -4.60
C GLY A 263 -19.42 -23.18 -4.72
N VAL A 264 -19.49 -23.75 -5.92
CA VAL A 264 -18.80 -24.99 -6.24
C VAL A 264 -17.84 -24.75 -7.40
N PHE A 265 -16.55 -24.95 -7.14
CA PHE A 265 -15.50 -24.95 -8.15
C PHE A 265 -15.25 -26.39 -8.57
N HIS A 266 -15.83 -26.77 -9.71
CA HIS A 266 -15.71 -28.13 -10.22
C HIS A 266 -14.45 -28.27 -11.07
N THR A 267 -13.37 -28.72 -10.45
CA THR A 267 -12.08 -28.98 -11.12
C THR A 267 -11.79 -30.48 -11.31
N ALA A 268 -12.47 -31.34 -10.55
CA ALA A 268 -12.30 -32.78 -10.58
C ALA A 268 -12.73 -33.38 -11.93
N SER A 269 -11.76 -33.83 -12.71
CA SER A 269 -12.01 -34.48 -13.99
C SER A 269 -10.81 -35.38 -14.32
N PRO A 270 -11.02 -36.57 -14.90
CA PRO A 270 -9.92 -37.44 -15.30
C PRO A 270 -9.05 -36.76 -16.35
N VAL A 271 -7.73 -36.80 -16.14
CA VAL A 271 -6.73 -36.43 -17.15
C VAL A 271 -5.91 -37.68 -17.43
N ASN A 272 -6.33 -38.46 -18.43
CA ASN A 272 -5.64 -39.65 -18.89
C ASN A 272 -5.44 -39.60 -20.40
N PHE A 273 -4.19 -39.65 -20.83
CA PHE A 273 -3.79 -39.69 -22.25
C PHE A 273 -3.46 -41.12 -22.72
N ASN A 274 -3.24 -42.06 -21.80
CA ASN A 274 -2.97 -43.46 -22.09
C ASN A 274 -4.26 -44.26 -21.86
N VAL A 275 -5.08 -44.31 -22.91
CA VAL A 275 -6.45 -44.82 -22.87
C VAL A 275 -6.53 -46.18 -23.54
N THR A 276 -7.04 -47.18 -22.82
CA THR A 276 -7.29 -48.53 -23.35
C THR A 276 -8.76 -48.72 -23.72
N ASP A 277 -9.67 -48.25 -22.87
CA ASP A 277 -11.10 -48.18 -23.12
C ASP A 277 -11.54 -46.72 -22.98
N PRO A 278 -11.67 -45.96 -24.08
CA PRO A 278 -12.05 -44.55 -24.02
C PRO A 278 -13.35 -44.29 -23.29
N GLN A 279 -14.31 -45.22 -23.38
CA GLN A 279 -15.60 -45.06 -22.75
C GLN A 279 -15.44 -45.12 -21.23
N ALA A 280 -14.83 -46.18 -20.72
CA ALA A 280 -14.67 -46.40 -19.29
C ALA A 280 -13.60 -45.50 -18.63
N ASP A 281 -12.50 -45.22 -19.32
CA ASP A 281 -11.31 -44.59 -18.73
C ASP A 281 -11.43 -43.05 -18.63
N VAL A 282 -12.15 -42.41 -19.58
CA VAL A 282 -12.16 -40.93 -19.69
C VAL A 282 -13.53 -40.33 -19.99
N LEU A 283 -14.29 -40.89 -20.94
CA LEU A 283 -15.58 -40.33 -21.36
C LEU A 283 -16.64 -40.41 -20.26
N ASP A 284 -16.91 -41.63 -19.76
CA ASP A 284 -17.89 -41.85 -18.69
C ASP A 284 -17.54 -41.07 -17.43
N PRO A 285 -16.30 -41.11 -16.89
CA PRO A 285 -15.99 -40.41 -15.66
C PRO A 285 -16.00 -38.88 -15.80
N ALA A 286 -15.67 -38.33 -16.97
CA ALA A 286 -15.77 -36.89 -17.19
C ALA A 286 -17.25 -36.43 -17.24
N VAL A 287 -18.09 -37.13 -18.01
CA VAL A 287 -19.50 -36.74 -18.18
C VAL A 287 -20.30 -37.06 -16.92
N LYS A 288 -20.28 -38.31 -16.45
CA LYS A 288 -21.03 -38.72 -15.24
C LYS A 288 -20.52 -38.00 -14.00
N GLY A 289 -19.21 -37.81 -13.87
CA GLY A 289 -18.62 -37.05 -12.77
C GLY A 289 -19.09 -35.60 -12.73
N THR A 290 -19.11 -34.92 -13.88
CA THR A 290 -19.62 -33.54 -13.97
C THR A 290 -21.11 -33.48 -13.62
N LEU A 291 -21.92 -34.40 -14.15
CA LEU A 291 -23.35 -34.48 -13.86
C LEU A 291 -23.64 -34.81 -12.39
N ASN A 292 -22.85 -35.68 -11.75
CA ASN A 292 -22.99 -36.01 -10.34
C ASN A 292 -22.74 -34.80 -9.43
N VAL A 293 -21.73 -33.99 -9.74
CA VAL A 293 -21.46 -32.74 -9.02
C VAL A 293 -22.57 -31.73 -9.27
N LEU A 294 -23.03 -31.54 -10.51
CA LEU A 294 -24.14 -30.64 -10.80
C LEU A 294 -25.47 -31.09 -10.16
N ALA A 295 -25.71 -32.40 -10.08
CA ALA A 295 -26.86 -32.95 -9.37
C ALA A 295 -26.77 -32.69 -7.86
N ALA A 296 -25.58 -32.80 -7.26
CA ALA A 296 -25.34 -32.42 -5.88
C ALA A 296 -25.53 -30.92 -5.65
N CYS A 297 -25.04 -30.07 -6.56
CA CYS A 297 -25.31 -28.63 -6.54
C CYS A 297 -26.81 -28.34 -6.61
N LYS A 298 -27.55 -28.99 -7.52
CA LYS A 298 -29.01 -28.85 -7.64
C LYS A 298 -29.73 -29.25 -6.35
N ARG A 299 -29.27 -30.31 -5.68
CA ARG A 299 -29.84 -30.74 -4.39
C ARG A 299 -29.54 -29.77 -3.25
N SER A 300 -28.51 -28.94 -3.38
CA SER A 300 -28.08 -27.99 -2.36
C SER A 300 -28.63 -26.59 -2.62
N PRO A 301 -29.64 -26.13 -1.87
CA PRO A 301 -30.27 -24.83 -2.12
C PRO A 301 -29.35 -23.63 -1.81
N SER A 302 -28.21 -23.86 -1.15
CA SER A 302 -27.22 -22.80 -0.86
C SER A 302 -26.34 -22.46 -2.06
N VAL A 303 -26.21 -23.35 -3.04
CA VAL A 303 -25.29 -23.15 -4.17
C VAL A 303 -25.87 -22.11 -5.13
N ARG A 304 -25.25 -20.92 -5.18
CA ARG A 304 -25.66 -19.82 -6.07
C ARG A 304 -24.96 -19.83 -7.41
N ARG A 305 -23.78 -20.46 -7.50
CA ARG A 305 -23.00 -20.54 -8.74
C ARG A 305 -22.05 -21.73 -8.76
N VAL A 306 -21.98 -22.39 -9.91
CA VAL A 306 -20.98 -23.41 -10.21
C VAL A 306 -19.95 -22.83 -11.19
N VAL A 307 -18.67 -22.85 -10.81
CA VAL A 307 -17.56 -22.53 -11.71
C VAL A 307 -16.95 -23.83 -12.19
N LEU A 308 -17.18 -24.16 -13.46
CA LEU A 308 -16.72 -25.37 -14.11
C LEU A 308 -15.34 -25.16 -14.73
N THR A 309 -14.35 -25.97 -14.36
CA THR A 309 -13.06 -26.02 -15.06
C THR A 309 -13.16 -26.93 -16.28
N SER A 310 -13.37 -26.32 -17.44
CA SER A 310 -13.30 -26.96 -18.75
C SER A 310 -11.87 -26.84 -19.34
N SER A 311 -11.72 -26.62 -20.64
CA SER A 311 -10.45 -26.60 -21.35
C SER A 311 -10.56 -25.84 -22.67
N MET A 312 -9.46 -25.27 -23.17
CA MET A 312 -9.37 -24.78 -24.55
C MET A 312 -9.59 -25.90 -25.60
N ALA A 313 -9.51 -27.17 -25.19
CA ALA A 313 -9.93 -28.31 -26.02
C ALA A 313 -11.42 -28.26 -26.41
N THR A 314 -12.27 -27.53 -25.68
CA THR A 314 -13.68 -27.33 -26.07
C THR A 314 -13.88 -26.10 -26.94
N VAL A 315 -12.81 -25.38 -27.29
CA VAL A 315 -12.83 -24.15 -28.10
C VAL A 315 -12.16 -24.37 -29.47
N PHE A 316 -11.00 -25.04 -29.52
CA PHE A 316 -10.17 -25.08 -30.74
C PHE A 316 -10.56 -26.07 -31.85
N TYR A 317 -11.26 -27.17 -31.57
CA TYR A 317 -11.56 -28.21 -32.57
C TYR A 317 -12.92 -27.97 -33.25
N THR A 318 -13.06 -26.82 -33.92
CA THR A 318 -14.28 -26.42 -34.65
C THR A 318 -14.26 -26.79 -36.14
N GLY A 319 -13.09 -27.20 -36.66
CA GLY A 319 -12.84 -27.33 -38.11
C GLY A 319 -12.55 -26.01 -38.82
N LEU A 320 -12.60 -24.87 -38.10
CA LEU A 320 -12.26 -23.56 -38.63
C LEU A 320 -10.74 -23.35 -38.70
N PRO A 321 -10.24 -22.54 -39.65
CA PRO A 321 -8.81 -22.27 -39.79
C PRO A 321 -8.26 -21.50 -38.57
N ARG A 322 -7.08 -21.89 -38.10
CA ARG A 322 -6.35 -21.27 -36.97
C ARG A 322 -5.07 -20.60 -37.46
N THR A 323 -5.22 -19.56 -38.28
CA THR A 323 -4.09 -18.79 -38.84
C THR A 323 -3.75 -17.59 -37.94
N PRO A 324 -2.58 -16.92 -38.12
CA PRO A 324 -2.15 -15.80 -37.27
C PRO A 324 -3.09 -14.59 -37.25
N ASN A 325 -3.92 -14.44 -38.28
CA ASN A 325 -4.88 -13.35 -38.41
C ASN A 325 -6.26 -13.68 -37.80
N VAL A 326 -6.46 -14.90 -37.28
CA VAL A 326 -7.70 -15.32 -36.64
C VAL A 326 -7.59 -15.11 -35.14
N VAL A 327 -8.59 -14.40 -34.59
CA VAL A 327 -8.79 -14.26 -33.15
C VAL A 327 -9.89 -15.24 -32.73
N VAL A 328 -9.53 -16.22 -31.90
CA VAL A 328 -10.44 -17.19 -31.30
C VAL A 328 -11.00 -16.61 -30.00
N ASP A 329 -12.29 -16.77 -29.77
CA ASP A 329 -12.97 -16.29 -28.56
C ASP A 329 -13.93 -17.35 -28.00
N GLU A 330 -14.70 -16.98 -26.98
CA GLU A 330 -15.61 -17.88 -26.27
C GLU A 330 -16.83 -18.33 -27.08
N SER A 331 -17.07 -17.74 -28.25
CA SER A 331 -18.15 -18.14 -29.15
C SER A 331 -17.86 -19.46 -29.87
N TRP A 332 -16.59 -19.86 -29.94
CA TRP A 332 -16.16 -21.09 -30.60
C TRP A 332 -16.41 -22.31 -29.70
N PHE A 333 -17.09 -23.32 -30.24
CA PHE A 333 -17.36 -24.57 -29.52
C PHE A 333 -16.95 -25.77 -30.37
N SER A 334 -16.06 -26.60 -29.82
CA SER A 334 -15.45 -27.74 -30.51
C SER A 334 -16.45 -28.86 -30.76
N LYS A 335 -16.22 -29.63 -31.82
CA LYS A 335 -17.04 -30.80 -32.16
C LYS A 335 -16.21 -32.08 -32.06
N PRO A 336 -16.76 -33.18 -31.51
CA PRO A 336 -16.04 -34.44 -31.36
C PRO A 336 -15.45 -34.98 -32.68
N GLU A 337 -16.16 -34.80 -33.80
CA GLU A 337 -15.74 -35.18 -35.15
C GLU A 337 -14.47 -34.49 -35.66
N HIS A 338 -14.05 -33.37 -35.06
CA HIS A 338 -12.83 -32.65 -35.42
C HIS A 338 -11.63 -32.96 -34.51
N CYS A 339 -11.81 -33.81 -33.49
CA CYS A 339 -10.74 -34.16 -32.54
C CYS A 339 -9.71 -35.13 -33.12
N ASP A 340 -9.98 -35.75 -34.28
CA ASP A 340 -9.01 -36.60 -35.00
C ASP A 340 -7.75 -35.84 -35.43
N ALA A 341 -7.83 -34.51 -35.51
CA ALA A 341 -6.69 -33.64 -35.78
C ALA A 341 -5.63 -33.63 -34.67
N PHE A 342 -5.89 -34.24 -33.51
CA PHE A 342 -4.93 -34.31 -32.39
C PHE A 342 -4.96 -35.69 -31.70
N PRO A 343 -4.44 -36.75 -32.35
CA PRO A 343 -4.62 -38.14 -31.90
C PRO A 343 -4.19 -38.39 -30.45
N GLY A 344 -3.08 -37.79 -30.01
CA GLY A 344 -2.52 -37.97 -28.67
C GLY A 344 -3.36 -37.40 -27.52
N ALA A 345 -4.34 -36.54 -27.81
CA ALA A 345 -5.28 -36.01 -26.82
C ALA A 345 -6.74 -36.17 -27.25
N LYS A 346 -7.03 -36.95 -28.30
CA LYS A 346 -8.36 -37.09 -28.90
C LYS A 346 -9.42 -37.41 -27.84
N TRP A 347 -9.22 -38.47 -27.07
CA TRP A 347 -10.22 -38.93 -26.09
C TRP A 347 -10.39 -37.96 -24.92
N TYR A 348 -9.31 -37.31 -24.49
CA TYR A 348 -9.39 -36.22 -23.51
C TYR A 348 -10.21 -35.04 -24.05
N ALA A 349 -9.95 -34.59 -25.28
CA ALA A 349 -10.69 -33.50 -25.91
C ALA A 349 -12.19 -33.84 -26.05
N ILE A 350 -12.52 -35.03 -26.56
CA ILE A 350 -13.91 -35.49 -26.67
C ILE A 350 -14.56 -35.54 -25.28
N SER A 351 -13.86 -36.05 -24.25
CA SER A 351 -14.41 -36.10 -22.89
C SER A 351 -14.75 -34.71 -22.33
N LYS A 352 -13.89 -33.71 -22.56
CA LYS A 352 -14.12 -32.33 -22.12
C LYS A 352 -15.25 -31.66 -22.90
N ILE A 353 -15.35 -31.92 -24.20
CA ILE A 353 -16.45 -31.42 -25.05
C ILE A 353 -17.78 -31.98 -24.53
N LEU A 354 -17.90 -33.30 -24.42
CA LEU A 354 -19.13 -33.95 -23.97
C LEU A 354 -19.50 -33.57 -22.53
N ALA A 355 -18.50 -33.42 -21.64
CA ALA A 355 -18.75 -33.00 -20.27
C ALA A 355 -19.24 -31.55 -20.18
N GLU A 356 -18.64 -30.61 -20.92
CA GLU A 356 -19.10 -29.22 -20.94
C GLU A 356 -20.48 -29.08 -21.63
N GLU A 357 -20.75 -29.83 -22.71
CA GLU A 357 -22.08 -29.87 -23.34
C GLU A 357 -23.14 -30.43 -22.39
N ALA A 358 -22.86 -31.56 -21.73
CA ALA A 358 -23.75 -32.15 -20.74
C ALA A 358 -23.98 -31.20 -19.55
N ALA A 359 -22.94 -30.51 -19.11
CA ALA A 359 -23.03 -29.52 -18.04
C ALA A 359 -23.92 -28.33 -18.43
N TRP A 360 -23.73 -27.75 -19.63
CA TRP A 360 -24.57 -26.65 -20.12
C TRP A 360 -26.01 -27.09 -20.34
N LYS A 361 -26.23 -28.31 -20.85
CA LYS A 361 -27.57 -28.88 -21.00
C LYS A 361 -28.25 -29.05 -19.64
N PHE A 362 -27.58 -29.70 -18.70
CA PHE A 362 -28.08 -29.90 -17.34
C PHE A 362 -28.37 -28.56 -16.65
N SER A 363 -27.44 -27.60 -16.75
CA SER A 363 -27.57 -26.26 -16.18
C SER A 363 -28.81 -25.54 -16.71
N LYS A 364 -29.06 -25.57 -18.03
CA LYS A 364 -30.26 -24.99 -18.65
C LYS A 364 -31.55 -25.70 -18.24
N GLU A 365 -31.54 -27.03 -18.20
CA GLU A 365 -32.73 -27.84 -17.85
C GLU A 365 -33.10 -27.77 -16.37
N ASN A 366 -32.13 -27.45 -15.50
CA ASN A 366 -32.28 -27.49 -14.05
C ASN A 366 -32.05 -26.13 -13.38
N ASP A 367 -31.95 -25.05 -14.16
CA ASP A 367 -31.73 -23.67 -13.71
C ASP A 367 -30.52 -23.51 -12.76
N VAL A 368 -29.42 -24.22 -13.07
CA VAL A 368 -28.17 -24.11 -12.29
C VAL A 368 -27.32 -22.99 -12.90
N ASN A 369 -27.08 -21.91 -12.16
CA ASN A 369 -26.19 -20.83 -12.58
C ASN A 369 -24.74 -21.33 -12.71
N MET A 370 -24.25 -21.42 -13.95
CA MET A 370 -22.94 -21.98 -14.25
C MET A 370 -22.09 -21.02 -15.09
N VAL A 371 -20.81 -20.95 -14.76
CA VAL A 371 -19.76 -20.31 -15.57
C VAL A 371 -18.70 -21.35 -15.91
N SER A 372 -18.24 -21.38 -17.15
CA SER A 372 -17.20 -22.29 -17.61
C SER A 372 -15.88 -21.54 -17.82
N MET A 373 -14.80 -22.10 -17.29
CA MET A 373 -13.43 -21.65 -17.49
C MET A 373 -12.73 -22.58 -18.47
N ASN A 374 -12.20 -22.04 -19.55
CA ASN A 374 -11.51 -22.78 -20.60
C ASN A 374 -10.03 -22.43 -20.57
N PRO A 375 -9.25 -22.95 -19.60
CA PRO A 375 -7.81 -22.71 -19.55
C PRO A 375 -7.09 -23.39 -20.72
N GLY A 376 -6.03 -22.72 -21.18
CA GLY A 376 -5.03 -23.34 -22.02
C GLY A 376 -4.18 -24.37 -21.25
N THR A 377 -2.99 -24.62 -21.78
CA THR A 377 -1.93 -25.40 -21.15
C THR A 377 -1.42 -24.66 -19.92
N VAL A 378 -1.76 -25.16 -18.73
CA VAL A 378 -1.48 -24.46 -17.47
C VAL A 378 -0.06 -24.74 -16.99
N ILE A 379 0.74 -23.69 -16.80
CA ILE A 379 2.14 -23.76 -16.36
C ILE A 379 2.34 -22.94 -15.08
N GLY A 380 3.36 -23.29 -14.29
CA GLY A 380 3.65 -22.64 -13.01
C GLY A 380 4.24 -23.60 -11.97
N PRO A 381 4.52 -23.12 -10.75
CA PRO A 381 5.03 -23.94 -9.66
C PRO A 381 3.99 -24.97 -9.21
N MET A 382 4.40 -26.18 -8.81
CA MET A 382 3.48 -27.20 -8.28
C MET A 382 3.43 -27.14 -6.75
N LEU A 383 2.23 -27.02 -6.17
CA LEU A 383 2.02 -27.19 -4.72
C LEU A 383 1.88 -28.67 -4.35
N GLN A 384 1.23 -29.44 -5.23
CA GLN A 384 1.06 -30.87 -5.05
C GLN A 384 2.36 -31.63 -5.39
N PRO A 385 2.65 -32.73 -4.70
CA PRO A 385 3.88 -33.49 -4.91
C PRO A 385 3.88 -34.34 -6.19
N THR A 386 2.71 -34.52 -6.83
CA THR A 386 2.60 -35.35 -8.04
C THR A 386 2.67 -34.53 -9.32
N LEU A 387 3.53 -34.98 -10.23
CA LEU A 387 3.69 -34.43 -11.57
C LEU A 387 2.35 -34.46 -12.33
N ASN A 388 1.97 -33.33 -12.92
CA ASN A 388 0.80 -33.25 -13.80
C ASN A 388 1.23 -33.40 -15.27
N ALA A 389 0.28 -33.65 -16.17
CA ALA A 389 0.58 -33.93 -17.58
C ALA A 389 1.28 -32.78 -18.30
N THR A 390 0.93 -31.53 -17.99
CA THR A 390 1.58 -30.36 -18.59
C THR A 390 3.04 -30.24 -18.14
N VAL A 391 3.31 -30.39 -16.85
CA VAL A 391 4.69 -30.36 -16.33
C VAL A 391 5.47 -31.60 -16.80
N ALA A 392 4.82 -32.75 -16.98
CA ALA A 392 5.43 -33.94 -17.57
C ALA A 392 5.85 -33.71 -19.04
N LEU A 393 5.05 -32.98 -19.82
CA LEU A 393 5.41 -32.59 -21.19
C LEU A 393 6.68 -31.75 -21.21
N ILE A 394 6.83 -30.79 -20.31
CA ILE A 394 8.07 -30.01 -20.17
C ILE A 394 9.22 -30.89 -19.67
N LEU A 395 9.00 -31.72 -18.65
CA LEU A 395 10.00 -32.61 -18.08
C LEU A 395 10.57 -33.59 -19.11
N ASN A 396 9.74 -34.11 -20.03
CA ASN A 396 10.20 -34.98 -21.11
C ASN A 396 11.18 -34.28 -22.06
N LEU A 397 10.97 -32.99 -22.35
CA LEU A 397 11.92 -32.21 -23.16
C LEU A 397 13.26 -32.05 -22.43
N ILE A 398 13.19 -31.83 -21.11
CA ILE A 398 14.34 -31.64 -20.23
C ILE A 398 15.14 -32.95 -20.05
N ASN A 399 14.44 -34.09 -20.02
CA ASN A 399 15.04 -35.42 -19.83
C ASN A 399 15.57 -36.07 -21.12
N GLY A 400 15.94 -35.26 -22.11
CA GLY A 400 16.68 -35.72 -23.29
C GLY A 400 15.83 -36.31 -24.41
N ALA A 401 14.60 -35.81 -24.62
CA ALA A 401 13.86 -36.12 -25.84
C ALA A 401 14.68 -35.72 -27.09
N GLU A 402 14.73 -36.59 -28.11
CA GLU A 402 15.45 -36.31 -29.36
C GLU A 402 14.71 -35.33 -30.27
N THR A 403 13.37 -35.32 -30.19
CA THR A 403 12.51 -34.46 -31.01
C THR A 403 11.39 -33.82 -30.19
N TYR A 404 10.89 -32.67 -30.65
CA TYR A 404 9.68 -32.04 -30.11
C TYR A 404 8.51 -32.06 -31.11
N PRO A 405 7.25 -32.05 -30.67
CA PRO A 405 6.09 -32.15 -31.59
C PRO A 405 5.83 -30.86 -32.37
N ASN A 406 5.35 -31.00 -33.62
CA ASN A 406 4.93 -29.88 -34.49
C ASN A 406 3.52 -29.38 -34.11
N VAL A 407 3.40 -28.73 -32.96
CA VAL A 407 2.10 -28.30 -32.41
C VAL A 407 2.21 -26.94 -31.73
N ALA A 408 1.17 -26.13 -31.86
CA ALA A 408 1.00 -24.91 -31.10
C ALA A 408 0.12 -25.16 -29.87
N PHE A 409 0.58 -24.68 -28.71
CA PHE A 409 -0.15 -24.76 -27.44
C PHE A 409 -0.57 -23.36 -27.02
N SER A 410 -1.80 -23.22 -26.50
CA SER A 410 -2.19 -22.07 -25.69
C SER A 410 -1.60 -22.24 -24.30
N TRP A 411 -1.03 -21.19 -23.71
CA TRP A 411 -0.41 -21.19 -22.39
C TRP A 411 -1.08 -20.18 -21.47
N VAL A 412 -1.09 -20.51 -20.18
CA VAL A 412 -1.60 -19.62 -19.12
C VAL A 412 -0.94 -19.99 -17.79
N HIS A 413 -0.64 -19.00 -16.96
CA HIS A 413 -0.05 -19.23 -15.64
C HIS A 413 -1.10 -19.75 -14.64
N ILE A 414 -0.67 -20.65 -13.75
CA ILE A 414 -1.54 -21.30 -12.75
C ILE A 414 -2.25 -20.30 -11.82
N GLU A 415 -1.58 -19.20 -11.47
CA GLU A 415 -2.17 -18.16 -10.60
C GLU A 415 -3.28 -17.38 -11.31
N ASP A 416 -3.11 -17.07 -12.60
CA ASP A 416 -4.14 -16.39 -13.40
C ASP A 416 -5.38 -17.27 -13.55
N VAL A 417 -5.18 -18.58 -13.74
CA VAL A 417 -6.27 -19.55 -13.81
C VAL A 417 -7.04 -19.57 -12.48
N ALA A 418 -6.35 -19.72 -11.35
CA ALA A 418 -6.99 -19.78 -10.04
C ALA A 418 -7.73 -18.47 -9.70
N GLU A 419 -7.12 -17.32 -9.98
CA GLU A 419 -7.72 -16.00 -9.79
C GLU A 419 -8.98 -15.83 -10.67
N ALA A 420 -8.94 -16.23 -11.95
CA ALA A 420 -10.09 -16.16 -12.84
C ALA A 420 -11.28 -17.00 -12.35
N HIS A 421 -11.02 -18.19 -11.79
CA HIS A 421 -12.07 -19.01 -11.20
C HIS A 421 -12.75 -18.26 -10.05
N ILE A 422 -11.97 -17.75 -9.09
CA ILE A 422 -12.49 -17.02 -7.92
C ILE A 422 -13.28 -15.79 -8.38
N ARG A 423 -12.74 -15.01 -9.33
CA ARG A 423 -13.40 -13.80 -9.80
C ARG A 423 -14.68 -14.07 -10.56
N ALA A 424 -14.79 -15.16 -11.30
CA ALA A 424 -16.08 -15.52 -11.90
C ALA A 424 -17.10 -16.00 -10.88
N PHE A 425 -16.67 -16.55 -9.74
CA PHE A 425 -17.58 -16.78 -8.64
C PHE A 425 -18.04 -15.46 -8.00
N GLU A 426 -17.11 -14.54 -7.72
CA GLU A 426 -17.36 -13.28 -7.00
C GLU A 426 -18.11 -12.22 -7.84
N ILE A 427 -17.83 -12.12 -9.13
CA ILE A 427 -18.38 -11.08 -9.99
C ILE A 427 -19.78 -11.48 -10.45
N ALA A 428 -20.79 -10.74 -9.99
CA ALA A 428 -22.20 -10.92 -10.35
C ALA A 428 -22.44 -11.13 -11.84
N SER A 429 -21.87 -10.24 -12.67
CA SER A 429 -22.06 -10.20 -14.12
C SER A 429 -21.29 -11.28 -14.89
N ALA A 430 -20.47 -12.09 -14.21
CA ALA A 430 -19.74 -13.17 -14.86
C ALA A 430 -20.72 -14.24 -15.38
N HIS A 431 -20.64 -14.55 -16.67
CA HIS A 431 -21.55 -15.48 -17.32
C HIS A 431 -20.95 -16.16 -18.56
N GLY A 432 -21.49 -17.33 -18.89
CA GLY A 432 -21.09 -18.09 -20.06
C GLY A 432 -19.70 -18.73 -19.89
N ARG A 433 -18.91 -18.67 -20.95
CA ARG A 433 -17.57 -19.28 -21.05
C ARG A 433 -16.49 -18.20 -20.98
N TYR A 434 -15.28 -18.55 -20.57
CA TYR A 434 -14.10 -17.66 -20.50
C TYR A 434 -12.86 -18.38 -21.01
N CYS A 435 -12.23 -17.87 -22.07
CA CYS A 435 -10.94 -18.38 -22.55
C CYS A 435 -9.82 -17.83 -21.66
N LEU A 436 -9.08 -18.72 -21.00
CA LEU A 436 -7.93 -18.32 -20.16
C LEU A 436 -6.63 -18.68 -20.88
N VAL A 437 -6.13 -17.73 -21.66
CA VAL A 437 -4.93 -17.88 -22.50
C VAL A 437 -4.14 -16.58 -22.50
N GLU A 438 -2.89 -16.65 -22.05
CA GLU A 438 -1.94 -15.55 -22.14
C GLU A 438 -1.34 -15.49 -23.55
N SER A 439 -0.84 -16.60 -24.06
CA SER A 439 -0.22 -16.68 -25.38
C SER A 439 -0.48 -18.02 -26.05
N VAL A 440 -0.45 -18.04 -27.39
CA VAL A 440 -0.45 -19.27 -28.18
C VAL A 440 0.89 -19.32 -28.90
N VAL A 441 1.73 -20.28 -28.54
CA VAL A 441 3.07 -20.41 -29.12
C VAL A 441 3.32 -21.82 -29.64
N HIS A 442 4.08 -21.89 -30.73
CA HIS A 442 4.56 -23.15 -31.27
C HIS A 442 5.58 -23.78 -30.31
N HIS A 443 5.64 -25.12 -30.26
CA HIS A 443 6.53 -25.83 -29.34
C HIS A 443 8.02 -25.49 -29.52
N SER A 444 8.43 -25.10 -30.73
CA SER A 444 9.79 -24.59 -30.99
C SER A 444 10.12 -23.33 -30.18
N GLU A 445 9.13 -22.46 -29.94
CA GLU A 445 9.33 -21.25 -29.13
C GLU A 445 9.49 -21.61 -27.65
N ILE A 446 8.83 -22.67 -27.18
CA ILE A 446 9.06 -23.23 -25.83
C ILE A 446 10.48 -23.78 -25.71
N ILE A 447 10.97 -24.51 -26.70
CA ILE A 447 12.37 -24.97 -26.72
C ILE A 447 13.34 -23.80 -26.70
N LYS A 448 13.12 -22.78 -27.54
CA LYS A 448 13.94 -21.56 -27.54
C LYS A 448 13.90 -20.85 -26.20
N LEU A 449 12.73 -20.76 -25.58
CA LEU A 449 12.56 -20.14 -24.26
C LEU A 449 13.28 -20.95 -23.18
N LEU A 450 13.11 -22.27 -23.14
CA LEU A 450 13.80 -23.15 -22.20
C LEU A 450 15.32 -23.10 -22.41
N HIS A 451 15.80 -23.07 -23.66
CA HIS A 451 17.22 -22.93 -23.97
C HIS A 451 17.77 -21.57 -23.52
N LYS A 452 16.96 -20.50 -23.66
CA LYS A 452 17.32 -19.16 -23.20
C LYS A 452 17.37 -19.08 -21.67
N LEU A 453 16.39 -19.66 -20.98
CA LEU A 453 16.28 -19.63 -19.52
C LEU A 453 17.26 -20.58 -18.84
N TYR A 454 17.52 -21.74 -19.46
CA TYR A 454 18.36 -22.80 -18.93
C TYR A 454 19.32 -23.34 -20.01
N PRO A 455 20.39 -22.60 -20.35
CA PRO A 455 21.30 -22.95 -21.45
C PRO A 455 22.01 -24.30 -21.29
N THR A 456 22.08 -24.84 -20.07
CA THR A 456 22.71 -26.12 -19.75
C THR A 456 21.83 -27.33 -20.03
N LEU A 457 20.52 -27.14 -20.28
CA LEU A 457 19.61 -28.24 -20.57
C LEU A 457 19.85 -28.78 -21.99
N GLN A 458 19.93 -30.11 -22.11
CA GLN A 458 19.98 -30.79 -23.39
C GLN A 458 18.55 -30.93 -23.92
N LEU A 459 18.15 -29.97 -24.75
CA LEU A 459 16.81 -29.92 -25.34
C LEU A 459 16.85 -30.41 -26.80
N PRO A 460 15.75 -31.01 -27.30
CA PRO A 460 15.64 -31.41 -28.71
C PRO A 460 15.81 -30.20 -29.64
N ASN A 461 16.65 -30.35 -30.67
CA ASN A 461 16.85 -29.32 -31.69
C ASN A 461 16.08 -29.60 -32.99
N LYS A 462 15.36 -30.73 -33.06
CA LYS A 462 14.62 -31.17 -34.23
C LYS A 462 13.13 -31.34 -33.92
N CYS A 463 12.29 -30.91 -34.84
CA CYS A 463 10.87 -31.24 -34.84
C CYS A 463 10.66 -32.74 -35.16
N ALA A 464 9.62 -33.35 -34.60
CA ALA A 464 9.29 -34.76 -34.79
C ALA A 464 8.83 -35.09 -36.22
N ASP A 465 8.36 -34.09 -36.97
CA ASP A 465 8.11 -34.18 -38.40
C ASP A 465 8.89 -33.10 -39.18
N ASP A 466 9.16 -33.39 -40.45
CA ASP A 466 9.87 -32.49 -41.37
C ASP A 466 8.87 -31.58 -42.14
N GLY A 467 7.65 -31.39 -41.61
CA GLY A 467 6.57 -30.64 -42.24
C GLY A 467 6.67 -29.12 -42.04
N VAL A 468 5.71 -28.38 -42.61
CA VAL A 468 5.54 -26.95 -42.30
C VAL A 468 5.10 -26.82 -40.84
N LEU A 469 5.74 -25.92 -40.09
CA LEU A 469 5.40 -25.70 -38.69
C LEU A 469 3.93 -25.26 -38.55
N ALA A 470 3.24 -25.81 -37.54
CA ALA A 470 1.86 -25.47 -37.26
C ALA A 470 1.73 -23.97 -36.98
N GLU A 471 0.82 -23.32 -37.70
CA GLU A 471 0.52 -21.91 -37.49
C GLU A 471 -0.09 -21.66 -36.10
N THR A 472 0.17 -20.48 -35.55
CA THR A 472 -0.42 -20.01 -34.29
C THR A 472 -1.60 -19.09 -34.60
N CYS A 473 -2.67 -19.14 -33.82
CA CYS A 473 -3.75 -18.14 -33.83
C CYS A 473 -3.67 -17.23 -32.60
N GLN A 474 -4.49 -16.19 -32.57
CA GLN A 474 -4.67 -15.37 -31.37
C GLN A 474 -5.90 -15.86 -30.59
N VAL A 475 -5.90 -15.65 -29.27
CA VAL A 475 -7.09 -15.87 -28.43
C VAL A 475 -7.45 -14.53 -27.80
N SER A 476 -8.72 -14.13 -27.89
CA SER A 476 -9.22 -12.90 -27.30
C SER A 476 -9.05 -12.92 -25.79
N LYS A 477 -8.46 -11.87 -25.23
CA LYS A 477 -8.30 -11.68 -23.78
C LYS A 477 -9.42 -10.84 -23.17
N THR A 478 -10.18 -10.11 -24.00
CA THR A 478 -11.13 -9.07 -23.57
C THR A 478 -12.14 -9.58 -22.53
N LYS A 479 -12.67 -10.79 -22.71
CA LYS A 479 -13.65 -11.33 -21.77
C LYS A 479 -12.99 -11.74 -20.45
N ALA A 480 -11.82 -12.37 -20.47
CA ALA A 480 -11.07 -12.68 -19.24
C ALA A 480 -10.61 -11.40 -18.51
N GLU A 481 -10.18 -10.37 -19.23
CA GLU A 481 -9.83 -9.04 -18.71
C GLU A 481 -11.04 -8.36 -18.04
N SER A 482 -12.27 -8.64 -18.46
CA SER A 482 -13.48 -8.15 -17.79
C SER A 482 -13.67 -8.70 -16.37
N LEU A 483 -13.03 -9.83 -16.03
CA LEU A 483 -12.93 -10.33 -14.66
C LEU A 483 -11.83 -9.58 -13.86
N GLY A 484 -10.99 -8.79 -14.52
CA GLY A 484 -9.84 -8.09 -13.94
C GLY A 484 -8.60 -8.97 -13.83
N ILE A 485 -8.40 -9.88 -14.78
CA ILE A 485 -7.21 -10.72 -14.91
C ILE A 485 -6.13 -9.95 -15.67
N ASP A 486 -4.96 -9.83 -15.06
CA ASP A 486 -3.74 -9.31 -15.66
C ASP A 486 -2.75 -10.47 -15.75
N TYR A 487 -2.49 -10.95 -16.97
CA TYR A 487 -1.81 -12.22 -17.18
C TYR A 487 -0.31 -12.14 -16.88
N ILE A 488 0.20 -13.15 -16.18
CA ILE A 488 1.63 -13.35 -15.99
C ILE A 488 2.24 -13.85 -17.31
N PRO A 489 3.25 -13.14 -17.88
CA PRO A 489 3.87 -13.55 -19.14
C PRO A 489 4.47 -14.96 -19.06
N LEU A 490 4.41 -15.69 -20.18
CA LEU A 490 4.92 -17.07 -20.27
C LEU A 490 6.39 -17.19 -19.86
N GLU A 491 7.23 -16.19 -20.13
CA GLU A 491 8.64 -16.16 -19.76
C GLU A 491 8.86 -16.13 -18.23
N MET A 492 7.88 -15.64 -17.47
CA MET A 492 7.91 -15.58 -16.01
C MET A 492 7.29 -16.83 -15.36
N SER A 493 6.67 -17.72 -16.15
CA SER A 493 5.90 -18.87 -15.66
C SER A 493 6.74 -20.10 -15.29
N GLY A 494 8.01 -20.16 -15.71
CA GLY A 494 8.95 -21.25 -15.40
C GLY A 494 9.70 -21.09 -14.08
N ALA A 495 9.54 -19.95 -13.41
CA ALA A 495 10.07 -19.74 -12.07
C ALA A 495 9.12 -20.40 -11.06
N GLY A 496 9.32 -21.69 -10.79
CA GLY A 496 9.18 -22.10 -9.39
C GLY A 496 9.95 -21.08 -8.58
N LYS A 497 9.37 -20.48 -7.53
CA LYS A 497 10.21 -19.80 -6.54
C LYS A 497 11.04 -20.87 -5.83
N GLU A 498 12.01 -21.46 -6.53
CA GLU A 498 13.35 -21.56 -5.97
C GLU A 498 13.69 -20.16 -5.47
N GLU A 499 14.26 -20.07 -4.28
CA GLU A 499 14.72 -18.79 -3.75
C GLU A 499 15.74 -18.20 -4.71
N VAL A 500 15.29 -17.39 -5.68
CA VAL A 500 16.16 -16.71 -6.63
C VAL A 500 17.01 -15.76 -5.80
N ALA A 501 18.27 -16.13 -5.61
CA ALA A 501 19.23 -15.32 -4.91
C ALA A 501 19.81 -14.28 -5.87
N VAL A 502 19.90 -13.03 -5.42
CA VAL A 502 20.53 -11.95 -6.17
C VAL A 502 21.51 -11.19 -5.28
N CYS A 503 22.62 -10.77 -5.86
CA CYS A 503 23.63 -9.99 -5.16
C CYS A 503 23.45 -8.51 -5.44
N VAL A 504 23.35 -7.68 -4.39
CA VAL A 504 23.36 -6.21 -4.51
C VAL A 504 24.66 -5.67 -3.91
N THR A 505 25.54 -5.16 -4.76
CA THR A 505 26.81 -4.59 -4.28
C THR A 505 26.59 -3.21 -3.67
N GLY A 506 27.33 -2.86 -2.62
CA GLY A 506 27.22 -1.55 -1.98
C GLY A 506 25.85 -1.28 -1.34
N ALA A 507 25.22 -2.31 -0.79
CA ALA A 507 23.82 -2.34 -0.34
C ALA A 507 23.42 -1.20 0.61
N SER A 508 24.35 -0.70 1.42
CA SER A 508 24.13 0.45 2.32
C SER A 508 23.99 1.81 1.60
N GLY A 509 24.20 1.84 0.29
CA GLY A 509 24.13 3.04 -0.55
C GLY A 509 22.70 3.47 -0.88
N TYR A 510 22.56 4.68 -1.40
CA TYR A 510 21.25 5.30 -1.61
C TYR A 510 20.36 4.51 -2.58
N VAL A 511 20.82 4.28 -3.82
CA VAL A 511 20.11 3.46 -4.82
C VAL A 511 20.02 2.01 -4.38
N ALA A 512 21.13 1.47 -3.89
CA ALA A 512 21.26 0.06 -3.52
C ALA A 512 20.25 -0.37 -2.45
N SER A 513 20.05 0.43 -1.40
CA SER A 513 19.12 0.12 -0.31
C SER A 513 17.66 0.05 -0.77
N TYR A 514 17.29 0.86 -1.78
CA TYR A 514 15.96 0.75 -2.42
C TYR A 514 15.83 -0.47 -3.30
N VAL A 515 16.88 -0.84 -4.04
CA VAL A 515 16.91 -2.09 -4.82
C VAL A 515 16.75 -3.29 -3.88
N VAL A 516 17.48 -3.34 -2.76
CA VAL A 516 17.33 -4.37 -1.70
C VAL A 516 15.89 -4.40 -1.18
N LYS A 517 15.33 -3.24 -0.81
CA LYS A 517 13.95 -3.15 -0.29
C LYS A 517 12.93 -3.74 -1.26
N LEU A 518 12.99 -3.37 -2.54
CA LEU A 518 12.01 -3.82 -3.54
C LEU A 518 12.20 -5.30 -3.92
N LEU A 519 13.44 -5.79 -3.99
CA LEU A 519 13.73 -7.21 -4.19
C LEU A 519 13.18 -8.07 -3.04
N LEU A 520 13.36 -7.62 -1.79
CA LEU A 520 12.78 -8.29 -0.63
C LEU A 520 11.24 -8.29 -0.71
N LEU A 521 10.59 -7.18 -1.05
CA LEU A 521 9.13 -7.16 -1.21
C LEU A 521 8.61 -8.10 -2.32
N ARG A 522 9.42 -8.37 -3.35
CA ARG A 522 9.08 -9.28 -4.46
C ARG A 522 9.34 -10.75 -4.17
N GLY A 523 9.95 -11.07 -3.04
CA GLY A 523 10.20 -12.45 -2.63
C GLY A 523 11.60 -12.98 -2.97
N TYR A 524 12.53 -12.15 -3.45
CA TYR A 524 13.92 -12.59 -3.70
C TYR A 524 14.68 -12.80 -2.39
N THR A 525 15.68 -13.69 -2.44
CA THR A 525 16.74 -13.75 -1.43
C THR A 525 17.85 -12.80 -1.85
N VAL A 526 18.26 -11.90 -0.95
CA VAL A 526 19.17 -10.80 -1.29
C VAL A 526 20.49 -10.96 -0.54
N HIS A 527 21.56 -11.21 -1.30
CA HIS A 527 22.93 -11.14 -0.82
C HIS A 527 23.43 -9.70 -0.93
N ALA A 528 23.48 -8.98 0.19
CA ALA A 528 23.76 -7.56 0.21
C ALA A 528 25.18 -7.31 0.75
N THR A 529 26.05 -6.70 -0.06
CA THR A 529 27.43 -6.46 0.38
C THR A 529 27.59 -5.11 1.07
N VAL A 530 28.30 -5.08 2.18
CA VAL A 530 28.77 -3.87 2.88
C VAL A 530 30.27 -3.98 3.16
N ARG A 531 30.95 -2.86 3.42
CA ARG A 531 32.41 -2.88 3.73
C ARG A 531 32.72 -3.39 5.13
N ASP A 532 31.83 -3.11 6.08
CA ASP A 532 31.92 -3.56 7.47
C ASP A 532 30.53 -3.99 7.94
N LEU A 533 30.45 -5.20 8.48
CA LEU A 533 29.21 -5.80 9.00
C LEU A 533 28.85 -5.26 10.40
N ASN A 534 29.81 -4.66 11.10
CA ASN A 534 29.63 -4.12 12.44
C ASN A 534 29.29 -2.62 12.45
N ASP A 535 29.33 -1.95 11.29
CA ASP A 535 28.91 -0.57 11.15
C ASP A 535 27.37 -0.49 11.12
N GLY A 536 26.77 -0.31 12.30
CA GLY A 536 25.32 -0.16 12.45
C GLY A 536 24.72 0.96 11.59
N GLY A 537 25.48 2.02 11.30
CA GLY A 537 25.08 3.09 10.39
C GLY A 537 24.92 2.62 8.94
N LYS A 538 25.57 1.52 8.57
CA LYS A 538 25.50 0.91 7.23
C LYS A 538 24.62 -0.33 7.16
N THR A 539 24.33 -0.98 8.30
CA THR A 539 23.56 -2.24 8.29
C THR A 539 22.16 -2.14 8.85
N GLU A 540 21.89 -1.31 9.86
CA GLU A 540 20.60 -1.38 10.59
C GLU A 540 19.40 -0.98 9.73
N HIS A 541 19.56 0.03 8.87
CA HIS A 541 18.49 0.43 7.95
C HIS A 541 18.13 -0.66 6.91
N LEU A 542 19.04 -1.60 6.63
CA LEU A 542 18.78 -2.76 5.77
C LEU A 542 18.09 -3.88 6.56
N LYS A 543 18.56 -4.16 7.79
CA LYS A 543 17.95 -5.17 8.68
C LYS A 543 16.52 -4.81 9.10
N ALA A 544 16.19 -3.52 9.12
CA ALA A 544 14.85 -3.03 9.43
C ALA A 544 13.83 -3.15 8.27
N LEU A 545 14.26 -3.60 7.09
CA LEU A 545 13.38 -3.75 5.93
C LEU A 545 12.43 -4.95 6.09
N GLU A 546 11.23 -4.83 5.53
CA GLU A 546 10.26 -5.93 5.49
C GLU A 546 10.82 -7.12 4.69
N GLY A 547 10.71 -8.33 5.26
CA GLY A 547 11.28 -9.55 4.68
C GLY A 547 12.79 -9.73 4.90
N ALA A 548 13.48 -8.79 5.56
CA ALA A 548 14.92 -8.88 5.76
C ALA A 548 15.32 -10.00 6.73
N LYS A 549 14.50 -10.29 7.75
CA LYS A 549 14.81 -11.35 8.73
C LYS A 549 14.89 -12.72 8.09
N GLU A 550 14.09 -12.95 7.05
CA GLU A 550 13.96 -14.22 6.37
C GLU A 550 14.91 -14.33 5.17
N ARG A 551 15.12 -13.24 4.43
CA ARG A 551 15.69 -13.29 3.07
C ARG A 551 16.84 -12.31 2.80
N LEU A 552 17.30 -11.54 3.80
CA LEU A 552 18.48 -10.68 3.65
C LEU A 552 19.72 -11.34 4.27
N HIS A 553 20.76 -11.51 3.45
CA HIS A 553 22.07 -12.00 3.90
C HIS A 553 23.12 -10.93 3.66
N LEU A 554 23.76 -10.46 4.75
CA LEU A 554 24.79 -9.43 4.67
C LEU A 554 26.17 -10.06 4.50
N PHE A 555 26.96 -9.56 3.55
CA PHE A 555 28.32 -10.01 3.27
C PHE A 555 29.31 -8.85 3.41
N ARG A 556 30.49 -9.11 3.96
CA ARG A 556 31.62 -8.18 3.87
C ARG A 556 32.23 -8.28 2.47
N ALA A 557 32.33 -7.17 1.74
CA ALA A 557 33.09 -7.09 0.50
C ALA A 557 33.70 -5.70 0.28
N ASP A 558 34.84 -5.64 -0.41
CA ASP A 558 35.56 -4.41 -0.73
C ASP A 558 35.92 -4.38 -2.22
N LEU A 559 35.58 -3.29 -2.91
CA LEU A 559 35.86 -3.08 -4.33
C LEU A 559 37.34 -3.24 -4.70
N MET A 560 38.26 -2.96 -3.77
CA MET A 560 39.70 -3.00 -4.03
C MET A 560 40.34 -4.36 -3.72
N GLU A 561 39.65 -5.21 -2.97
CA GLU A 561 40.07 -6.58 -2.63
C GLU A 561 39.56 -7.56 -3.71
N GLU A 562 40.47 -8.13 -4.50
CA GLU A 562 40.13 -9.17 -5.48
C GLU A 562 39.55 -10.41 -4.78
N GLY A 563 38.46 -10.97 -5.33
CA GLY A 563 37.79 -12.15 -4.77
C GLY A 563 36.84 -11.86 -3.60
N SER A 564 36.79 -10.63 -3.07
CA SER A 564 35.96 -10.29 -1.91
C SER A 564 34.44 -10.41 -2.15
N PHE A 565 34.01 -10.40 -3.42
CA PHE A 565 32.61 -10.56 -3.82
C PHE A 565 32.21 -12.01 -4.07
N ASP A 566 33.16 -12.95 -4.11
CA ASP A 566 32.92 -14.32 -4.56
C ASP A 566 31.87 -15.02 -3.67
N SER A 567 31.97 -14.88 -2.35
CA SER A 567 31.00 -15.46 -1.42
C SER A 567 29.60 -14.84 -1.51
N ALA A 568 29.52 -13.54 -1.81
CA ALA A 568 28.23 -12.85 -1.95
C ALA A 568 27.53 -13.18 -3.28
N ILE A 569 28.31 -13.42 -4.33
CA ILE A 569 27.78 -13.73 -5.67
C ILE A 569 27.53 -15.23 -5.84
N ALA A 570 28.19 -16.10 -5.07
CA ALA A 570 27.97 -17.53 -5.10
C ALA A 570 26.48 -17.90 -4.94
N GLY A 571 25.95 -18.65 -5.91
CA GLY A 571 24.54 -19.08 -5.93
C GLY A 571 23.55 -18.01 -6.40
N CYS A 572 24.00 -16.78 -6.67
CA CYS A 572 23.12 -15.74 -7.19
C CYS A 572 22.89 -15.90 -8.70
N GLU A 573 21.66 -15.62 -9.14
CA GLU A 573 21.30 -15.56 -10.56
C GLU A 573 21.52 -14.18 -11.18
N GLY A 574 21.46 -13.12 -10.37
CA GLY A 574 21.63 -11.75 -10.80
C GLY A 574 22.56 -10.97 -9.91
N VAL A 575 23.30 -10.03 -10.50
CA VAL A 575 24.12 -9.07 -9.76
C VAL A 575 23.72 -7.65 -10.11
N PHE A 576 23.29 -6.88 -9.10
CA PHE A 576 23.02 -5.46 -9.17
C PHE A 576 24.27 -4.70 -8.72
N HIS A 577 25.10 -4.32 -9.68
CA HIS A 577 26.34 -3.62 -9.41
C HIS A 577 26.12 -2.11 -9.29
N THR A 578 25.80 -1.67 -8.07
CA THR A 578 25.60 -0.25 -7.72
C THR A 578 26.82 0.38 -7.02
N ALA A 579 27.76 -0.43 -6.54
CA ALA A 579 28.90 0.04 -5.75
C ALA A 579 29.89 0.81 -6.62
N SER A 580 30.09 2.08 -6.29
CA SER A 580 31.05 2.96 -6.97
C SER A 580 31.46 4.07 -6.00
N PRO A 581 32.71 4.54 -6.04
CA PRO A 581 33.08 5.77 -5.34
C PRO A 581 32.29 6.95 -5.91
N VAL A 582 31.85 7.84 -5.03
CA VAL A 582 31.25 9.14 -5.39
C VAL A 582 31.95 10.18 -4.53
N ASN A 583 32.84 10.96 -5.15
CA ASN A 583 33.49 12.11 -4.52
C ASN A 583 33.70 13.20 -5.59
N PHE A 584 33.25 14.41 -5.31
CA PHE A 584 33.42 15.57 -6.19
C PHE A 584 34.62 16.44 -5.81
N ASN A 585 35.14 16.31 -4.57
CA ASN A 585 36.30 17.03 -4.07
C ASN A 585 37.48 16.08 -3.91
N VAL A 586 38.26 15.95 -4.98
CA VAL A 586 39.30 14.91 -5.09
C VAL A 586 40.69 15.54 -5.16
N THR A 587 41.61 15.07 -4.32
CA THR A 587 43.01 15.53 -4.29
C THR A 587 43.93 14.66 -5.14
N ASP A 588 43.70 13.34 -5.11
CA ASP A 588 44.31 12.34 -6.00
C ASP A 588 43.20 11.63 -6.81
N PRO A 589 42.88 12.13 -8.02
CA PRO A 589 41.83 11.58 -8.86
C PRO A 589 41.96 10.09 -9.15
N GLN A 590 43.21 9.63 -9.28
CA GLN A 590 43.48 8.27 -9.67
C GLN A 590 43.28 7.31 -8.50
N ALA A 591 43.77 7.67 -7.32
CA ALA A 591 43.65 6.84 -6.12
C ALA A 591 42.24 6.85 -5.51
N GLU A 592 41.53 7.99 -5.58
CA GLU A 592 40.29 8.18 -4.82
C GLU A 592 39.02 7.85 -5.61
N VAL A 593 39.00 8.05 -6.94
CA VAL A 593 37.76 7.93 -7.74
C VAL A 593 37.95 7.10 -9.00
N VAL A 594 38.88 7.45 -9.89
CA VAL A 594 39.03 6.77 -11.20
C VAL A 594 39.48 5.31 -11.02
N GLY A 595 40.57 5.09 -10.29
CA GLY A 595 41.10 3.76 -10.03
C GLY A 595 40.09 2.84 -9.35
N PRO A 596 39.48 3.24 -8.21
CA PRO A 596 38.50 2.41 -7.53
C PRO A 596 37.21 2.16 -8.33
N ALA A 597 36.73 3.11 -9.12
CA ALA A 597 35.55 2.89 -9.97
C ALA A 597 35.82 1.80 -11.03
N VAL A 598 36.94 1.90 -11.75
CA VAL A 598 37.29 0.94 -12.81
C VAL A 598 37.68 -0.42 -12.22
N LYS A 599 38.64 -0.45 -11.28
CA LYS A 599 39.13 -1.69 -10.67
C LYS A 599 38.03 -2.40 -9.88
N GLY A 600 37.22 -1.64 -9.13
CA GLY A 600 36.08 -2.17 -8.40
C GLY A 600 35.06 -2.84 -9.31
N THR A 601 34.71 -2.19 -10.42
CA THR A 601 33.81 -2.76 -11.42
C THR A 601 34.37 -4.06 -12.00
N LEU A 602 35.65 -4.08 -12.37
CA LEU A 602 36.31 -5.28 -12.90
C LEU A 602 36.39 -6.41 -11.87
N ASN A 603 36.60 -6.11 -10.59
CA ASN A 603 36.62 -7.11 -9.52
C ASN A 603 35.26 -7.79 -9.34
N VAL A 604 34.16 -7.02 -9.37
CA VAL A 604 32.80 -7.57 -9.32
C VAL A 604 32.51 -8.42 -10.56
N LEU A 605 32.84 -7.93 -11.76
CA LEU A 605 32.63 -8.67 -13.00
C LEU A 605 33.50 -9.94 -13.07
N ALA A 606 34.70 -9.92 -12.51
CA ALA A 606 35.55 -11.10 -12.39
C ALA A 606 34.92 -12.14 -11.45
N ALA A 607 34.28 -11.72 -10.36
CA ALA A 607 33.52 -12.61 -9.47
C ALA A 607 32.26 -13.18 -10.16
N CYS A 608 31.55 -12.37 -10.95
CA CYS A 608 30.46 -12.85 -11.82
C CYS A 608 30.96 -13.90 -12.81
N LYS A 609 32.10 -13.65 -13.48
CA LYS A 609 32.71 -14.61 -14.41
C LYS A 609 33.06 -15.95 -13.75
N ARG A 610 33.50 -15.92 -12.49
CA ARG A 610 33.81 -17.14 -11.71
C ARG A 610 32.56 -17.92 -11.29
N THR A 611 31.38 -17.31 -11.37
CA THR A 611 30.13 -17.88 -10.86
C THR A 611 29.18 -18.21 -12.01
N SER A 612 29.01 -19.51 -12.30
CA SER A 612 28.20 -19.97 -13.44
C SER A 612 26.70 -19.72 -13.32
N SER A 613 26.17 -19.46 -12.11
CA SER A 613 24.75 -19.19 -11.91
C SER A 613 24.33 -17.77 -12.34
N VAL A 614 25.26 -16.83 -12.46
CA VAL A 614 24.94 -15.44 -12.81
C VAL A 614 24.55 -15.37 -14.28
N ARG A 615 23.26 -15.13 -14.54
CA ARG A 615 22.73 -14.97 -15.90
C ARG A 615 22.75 -13.52 -16.38
N ARG A 616 22.76 -12.54 -15.47
CA ARG A 616 22.72 -11.11 -15.83
C ARG A 616 23.34 -10.21 -14.77
N VAL A 617 24.09 -9.21 -15.22
CA VAL A 617 24.58 -8.11 -14.40
C VAL A 617 23.82 -6.83 -14.76
N VAL A 618 23.13 -6.24 -13.78
CA VAL A 618 22.54 -4.91 -13.91
C VAL A 618 23.54 -3.90 -13.33
N PHE A 619 24.15 -3.11 -14.21
CA PHE A 619 25.22 -2.17 -13.90
C PHE A 619 24.67 -0.76 -13.73
N THR A 620 24.99 -0.08 -12.63
CA THR A 620 24.61 1.33 -12.42
C THR A 620 25.69 2.27 -12.97
N SER A 621 25.46 2.79 -14.17
CA SER A 621 26.23 3.89 -14.77
C SER A 621 25.69 5.25 -14.26
N SER A 622 25.84 6.32 -15.06
CA SER A 622 25.43 7.68 -14.73
C SER A 622 25.13 8.45 -16.02
N SER A 623 24.22 9.42 -15.98
CA SER A 623 24.04 10.40 -17.08
C SER A 623 25.35 11.08 -17.48
N SER A 624 26.35 11.12 -16.58
CA SER A 624 27.73 11.51 -16.87
C SER A 624 28.38 10.75 -18.02
N ALA A 625 28.00 9.49 -18.27
CA ALA A 625 28.52 8.68 -19.37
C ALA A 625 27.79 8.92 -20.71
N VAL A 626 26.81 9.84 -20.74
CA VAL A 626 26.00 10.17 -21.93
C VAL A 626 26.10 11.65 -22.29
N LEU A 627 26.18 12.56 -21.31
CA LEU A 627 25.96 14.00 -21.54
C LEU A 627 27.18 14.80 -22.05
N PHE A 628 28.40 14.28 -21.94
CA PHE A 628 29.65 15.03 -22.19
C PHE A 628 30.25 14.66 -23.55
N THR A 629 29.50 14.92 -24.62
CA THR A 629 29.85 14.52 -26.00
C THR A 629 30.49 15.64 -26.82
N GLY A 630 30.51 16.87 -26.31
CA GLY A 630 30.87 18.09 -27.06
C GLY A 630 29.76 18.61 -27.97
N VAL A 631 28.61 17.93 -28.05
CA VAL A 631 27.44 18.40 -28.80
C VAL A 631 26.68 19.43 -27.94
N PRO A 632 26.38 20.64 -28.46
CA PRO A 632 25.57 21.63 -27.76
C PRO A 632 24.21 21.07 -27.36
N ARG A 633 23.82 21.26 -26.09
CA ARG A 633 22.53 20.82 -25.54
C ARG A 633 21.53 21.98 -25.59
N THR A 634 20.67 21.98 -26.61
CA THR A 634 19.57 22.94 -26.76
C THR A 634 18.22 22.27 -26.49
N PRO A 635 17.11 23.01 -26.30
CA PRO A 635 15.80 22.44 -25.96
C PRO A 635 15.25 21.45 -27.00
N GLU A 636 15.69 21.55 -28.26
CA GLU A 636 15.30 20.69 -29.37
C GLU A 636 16.10 19.37 -29.42
N VAL A 637 17.24 19.29 -28.72
CA VAL A 637 18.09 18.10 -28.69
C VAL A 637 17.49 17.05 -27.77
N VAL A 638 17.30 15.84 -28.32
CA VAL A 638 16.89 14.65 -27.57
C VAL A 638 18.11 13.75 -27.37
N VAL A 639 18.56 13.64 -26.13
CA VAL A 639 19.61 12.72 -25.70
C VAL A 639 18.99 11.35 -25.48
N ASP A 640 19.64 10.29 -25.96
CA ASP A 640 19.20 8.92 -25.76
C ASP A 640 20.38 8.00 -25.42
N GLU A 641 20.13 6.69 -25.36
CA GLU A 641 21.11 5.68 -24.96
C GLU A 641 22.25 5.46 -25.97
N THR A 642 22.15 6.03 -27.17
CA THR A 642 23.18 5.94 -28.21
C THR A 642 24.33 6.93 -28.01
N TRP A 643 24.16 7.91 -27.13
CA TRP A 643 25.16 8.94 -26.84
C TRP A 643 26.21 8.43 -25.86
N PHE A 644 27.49 8.66 -26.16
CA PHE A 644 28.63 8.31 -25.30
C PHE A 644 29.46 9.54 -25.01
N SER A 645 29.59 9.88 -23.72
CA SER A 645 30.49 10.92 -23.26
C SER A 645 31.95 10.58 -23.59
N LYS A 646 32.78 11.60 -23.80
CA LYS A 646 34.22 11.42 -24.03
C LYS A 646 35.04 12.18 -22.99
N PRO A 647 36.14 11.60 -22.47
CA PRO A 647 36.96 12.24 -21.43
C PRO A 647 37.48 13.64 -21.80
N GLU A 648 37.72 13.91 -23.09
CA GLU A 648 38.29 15.18 -23.56
C GLU A 648 37.35 16.37 -23.30
N HIS A 649 36.03 16.13 -23.33
CA HIS A 649 35.00 17.15 -23.09
C HIS A 649 34.69 17.37 -21.60
N CYS A 650 35.33 16.62 -20.69
CA CYS A 650 35.09 16.76 -19.25
C CYS A 650 35.80 17.98 -18.63
N ASN A 651 36.73 18.61 -19.36
CA ASN A 651 37.47 19.79 -18.90
C ASN A 651 36.58 21.04 -18.71
N GLU A 652 35.41 21.06 -19.36
CA GLU A 652 34.42 22.13 -19.27
C GLU A 652 33.74 22.21 -17.89
N TYR A 653 33.88 21.15 -17.07
CA TYR A 653 33.27 21.07 -15.74
C TYR A 653 34.30 20.65 -14.69
N PRO A 654 35.20 21.56 -14.25
CA PRO A 654 36.35 21.22 -13.40
C PRO A 654 35.99 20.48 -12.12
N ASN A 655 34.86 20.84 -11.50
CA ASN A 655 34.38 20.28 -10.23
C ASN A 655 33.78 18.87 -10.35
N LEU A 656 33.40 18.45 -11.56
CA LEU A 656 32.83 17.11 -11.81
C LEU A 656 33.75 16.25 -12.68
N LYS A 657 34.79 16.83 -13.26
CA LYS A 657 35.69 16.24 -14.25
C LYS A 657 36.09 14.80 -13.90
N TRP A 658 36.64 14.59 -12.71
CA TRP A 658 37.19 13.28 -12.33
C TRP A 658 36.13 12.23 -12.05
N TYR A 659 34.99 12.63 -11.46
CA TYR A 659 33.84 11.74 -11.32
C TYR A 659 33.28 11.33 -12.68
N VAL A 660 33.10 12.28 -13.60
CA VAL A 660 32.61 12.01 -14.96
C VAL A 660 33.56 11.06 -15.69
N ILE A 661 34.87 11.34 -15.68
CA ILE A 661 35.89 10.47 -16.26
C ILE A 661 35.83 9.05 -15.66
N SER A 662 35.68 8.94 -14.33
CA SER A 662 35.58 7.63 -13.69
C SER A 662 34.37 6.81 -14.16
N LYS A 663 33.22 7.45 -14.36
CA LYS A 663 32.00 6.78 -14.84
C LYS A 663 32.10 6.37 -16.31
N ILE A 664 32.73 7.20 -17.15
CA ILE A 664 33.03 6.86 -18.54
C ILE A 664 33.94 5.63 -18.59
N LEU A 665 35.10 5.70 -17.93
CA LEU A 665 36.10 4.63 -17.97
C LEU A 665 35.59 3.34 -17.32
N ALA A 666 34.79 3.42 -16.25
CA ALA A 666 34.20 2.24 -15.62
C ALA A 666 33.16 1.57 -16.53
N GLU A 667 32.28 2.34 -17.18
CA GLU A 667 31.31 1.79 -18.12
C GLU A 667 31.99 1.19 -19.37
N GLU A 668 32.99 1.86 -19.93
CA GLU A 668 33.79 1.32 -21.05
C GLU A 668 34.52 0.03 -20.67
N ALA A 669 35.17 -0.01 -19.51
CA ALA A 669 35.86 -1.19 -19.01
C ALA A 669 34.87 -2.34 -18.74
N ALA A 670 33.69 -2.05 -18.20
CA ALA A 670 32.62 -3.03 -17.97
C ALA A 670 32.12 -3.63 -19.29
N TRP A 671 31.78 -2.79 -20.28
CA TRP A 671 31.34 -3.26 -21.59
C TRP A 671 32.42 -4.10 -22.29
N LYS A 672 33.67 -3.66 -22.23
CA LYS A 672 34.80 -4.41 -22.79
C LYS A 672 34.95 -5.77 -22.11
N PHE A 673 34.98 -5.80 -20.78
CA PHE A 673 35.12 -7.05 -20.02
C PHE A 673 33.95 -8.00 -20.26
N CYS A 674 32.70 -7.51 -20.21
CA CYS A 674 31.52 -8.33 -20.44
C CYS A 674 31.50 -8.91 -21.87
N LYS A 675 31.88 -8.12 -22.87
CA LYS A 675 32.01 -8.58 -24.27
C LYS A 675 33.09 -9.65 -24.43
N GLU A 676 34.26 -9.46 -23.82
CA GLU A 676 35.39 -10.41 -23.89
C GLU A 676 35.09 -11.72 -23.13
N ASN A 677 34.21 -11.68 -22.13
CA ASN A 677 33.93 -12.81 -21.25
C ASN A 677 32.51 -13.38 -21.39
N GLY A 678 31.72 -12.89 -22.36
CA GLY A 678 30.36 -13.39 -22.63
C GLY A 678 29.35 -13.16 -21.50
N ILE A 679 29.49 -12.09 -20.71
CA ILE A 679 28.58 -11.76 -19.62
C ILE A 679 27.43 -10.89 -20.16
N ASP A 680 26.18 -11.28 -19.93
CA ASP A 680 25.01 -10.43 -20.22
C ASP A 680 24.94 -9.28 -19.21
N MET A 681 25.07 -8.04 -19.72
CA MET A 681 25.06 -6.84 -18.91
C MET A 681 24.05 -5.84 -19.45
N VAL A 682 23.26 -5.26 -18.54
CA VAL A 682 22.37 -4.13 -18.81
C VAL A 682 22.82 -2.94 -17.99
N SER A 683 23.04 -1.79 -18.64
CA SER A 683 23.52 -0.57 -18.01
C SER A 683 22.36 0.39 -17.75
N MET A 684 22.16 0.77 -16.49
CA MET A 684 21.20 1.77 -16.03
C MET A 684 21.89 3.11 -15.90
N ILE A 685 21.32 4.15 -16.51
CA ILE A 685 21.93 5.49 -16.62
C ILE A 685 21.01 6.49 -15.92
N PRO A 686 21.04 6.55 -14.58
CA PRO A 686 20.25 7.52 -13.83
C PRO A 686 20.75 8.96 -14.05
N GLY A 687 19.80 9.89 -14.03
CA GLY A 687 20.08 11.31 -13.80
C GLY A 687 20.45 11.60 -12.34
N MET A 688 20.18 12.82 -11.90
CA MET A 688 20.25 13.22 -10.50
C MET A 688 19.14 12.51 -9.73
N VAL A 689 19.54 11.53 -8.91
CA VAL A 689 18.61 10.72 -8.13
C VAL A 689 18.26 11.44 -6.85
N ILE A 690 17.00 11.77 -6.65
CA ILE A 690 16.46 12.39 -5.42
C ILE A 690 15.17 11.66 -5.00
N GLY A 691 14.72 11.91 -3.77
CA GLY A 691 13.58 11.22 -3.14
C GLY A 691 13.85 10.91 -1.66
N PRO A 692 13.03 10.05 -1.04
CA PRO A 692 13.21 9.68 0.36
C PRO A 692 14.44 8.83 0.58
N MET A 693 15.08 8.97 1.74
CA MET A 693 16.32 8.26 2.09
C MET A 693 16.08 7.19 3.16
N LEU A 694 16.53 5.96 2.88
CA LEU A 694 16.50 4.86 3.86
C LEU A 694 17.75 4.88 4.75
N GLN A 695 18.92 5.16 4.16
CA GLN A 695 20.19 5.20 4.87
C GLN A 695 20.29 6.46 5.76
N PRO A 696 21.01 6.40 6.90
CA PRO A 696 21.17 7.55 7.78
C PRO A 696 21.98 8.69 7.14
N ALA A 697 23.07 8.36 6.44
CA ALA A 697 24.01 9.31 5.86
C ALA A 697 23.48 10.05 4.62
N LEU A 698 23.71 11.36 4.56
CA LEU A 698 23.42 12.21 3.40
C LEU A 698 24.23 11.76 2.18
N ASN A 699 23.61 11.80 1.00
CA ASN A 699 24.29 11.56 -0.27
C ASN A 699 24.43 12.87 -1.06
N GLU A 700 25.35 12.90 -2.04
CA GLU A 700 25.70 14.10 -2.78
C GLU A 700 24.53 14.74 -3.54
N THR A 701 23.65 13.96 -4.19
CA THR A 701 22.56 14.50 -4.99
C THR A 701 21.46 15.10 -4.11
N VAL A 702 21.15 14.48 -2.97
CA VAL A 702 20.22 15.04 -1.97
C VAL A 702 20.84 16.22 -1.22
N ALA A 703 22.16 16.26 -1.04
CA ALA A 703 22.86 17.40 -0.44
C ALA A 703 22.68 18.70 -1.24
N LEU A 704 22.54 18.61 -2.57
CA LEU A 704 22.25 19.78 -3.42
C LEU A 704 20.90 20.41 -3.06
N ILE A 705 19.86 19.59 -2.87
CA ILE A 705 18.54 20.08 -2.43
C ILE A 705 18.62 20.61 -1.00
N LEU A 706 19.35 19.91 -0.12
CA LEU A 706 19.58 20.35 1.26
C LEU A 706 20.20 21.75 1.33
N ASN A 707 21.22 22.02 0.50
CA ASN A 707 21.91 23.31 0.44
C ASN A 707 20.95 24.43 0.02
N LEU A 708 20.11 24.21 -1.00
CA LEU A 708 19.11 25.19 -1.43
C LEU A 708 18.13 25.54 -0.30
N ILE A 709 17.62 24.54 0.41
CA ILE A 709 16.66 24.73 1.51
C ILE A 709 17.33 25.18 2.84
N ASN A 710 18.66 25.28 2.87
CA ASN A 710 19.45 25.76 4.00
C ASN A 710 19.81 27.25 3.89
N GLY A 711 19.18 27.98 2.97
CA GLY A 711 19.42 29.42 2.82
C GLY A 711 20.67 29.74 2.01
N ALA A 712 21.04 28.91 1.04
CA ALA A 712 22.06 29.29 0.06
C ALA A 712 21.71 30.65 -0.58
N GLU A 713 22.71 31.52 -0.74
CA GLU A 713 22.52 32.84 -1.34
C GLU A 713 22.24 32.76 -2.85
N THR A 714 22.86 31.78 -3.51
CA THR A 714 22.74 31.56 -4.95
C THR A 714 22.41 30.10 -5.27
N TYR A 715 21.84 29.86 -6.46
CA TYR A 715 21.70 28.53 -7.05
C TYR A 715 22.60 28.39 -8.30
N PRO A 716 23.09 27.19 -8.64
CA PRO A 716 23.96 27.00 -9.80
C PRO A 716 23.29 27.34 -11.14
N ASN A 717 24.04 27.92 -12.08
CA ASN A 717 23.63 28.02 -13.49
C ASN A 717 23.84 26.68 -14.19
N ALA A 718 22.87 25.77 -14.09
CA ALA A 718 22.96 24.45 -14.71
C ALA A 718 21.58 23.79 -14.91
N ALA A 719 21.40 23.12 -16.05
CA ALA A 719 20.27 22.24 -16.32
C ALA A 719 20.66 20.76 -16.20
N TRP A 720 20.02 20.05 -15.27
CA TRP A 720 20.33 18.65 -14.97
C TRP A 720 19.11 17.74 -15.16
N PRO A 721 19.34 16.46 -15.52
CA PRO A 721 18.29 15.45 -15.54
C PRO A 721 17.98 15.01 -14.11
N TRP A 722 16.72 14.87 -13.74
CA TRP A 722 16.25 14.45 -12.42
C TRP A 722 15.40 13.20 -12.52
N VAL A 723 15.47 12.34 -11.50
CA VAL A 723 14.70 11.11 -11.43
C VAL A 723 14.43 10.70 -9.98
N HIS A 724 13.27 10.11 -9.74
CA HIS A 724 12.89 9.61 -8.42
C HIS A 724 13.62 8.30 -8.09
N ILE A 725 14.11 8.17 -6.85
CA ILE A 725 14.82 6.98 -6.34
C ILE A 725 14.08 5.65 -6.57
N LYS A 726 12.76 5.63 -6.38
CA LYS A 726 11.91 4.45 -6.63
C LYS A 726 11.92 4.03 -8.09
N ASP A 727 11.81 4.97 -9.04
CA ASP A 727 11.81 4.66 -10.48
C ASP A 727 13.15 4.05 -10.90
N VAL A 728 14.25 4.57 -10.34
CA VAL A 728 15.59 4.00 -10.56
C VAL A 728 15.66 2.57 -10.04
N ALA A 729 15.23 2.31 -8.81
CA ALA A 729 15.28 0.97 -8.22
C ALA A 729 14.38 -0.03 -8.97
N GLU A 730 13.18 0.39 -9.35
CA GLU A 730 12.25 -0.41 -10.15
C GLU A 730 12.84 -0.76 -11.53
N ALA A 731 13.46 0.21 -12.21
CA ALA A 731 14.12 -0.01 -13.50
C ALA A 731 15.28 -1.02 -13.40
N HIS A 732 16.05 -0.99 -12.31
CA HIS A 732 17.10 -1.99 -12.10
C HIS A 732 16.50 -3.40 -12.04
N ILE A 733 15.46 -3.59 -11.23
CA ILE A 733 14.81 -4.90 -11.04
C ILE A 733 14.14 -5.37 -12.34
N ARG A 734 13.41 -4.49 -13.03
CA ARG A 734 12.78 -4.80 -14.32
C ARG A 734 13.81 -5.16 -15.40
N ALA A 735 14.97 -4.51 -15.42
CA ALA A 735 16.05 -4.87 -16.33
C ALA A 735 16.62 -6.26 -16.06
N PHE A 736 16.58 -6.73 -14.80
CA PHE A 736 16.93 -8.10 -14.47
C PHE A 736 15.83 -9.09 -14.89
N GLU A 737 14.57 -8.77 -14.58
CA GLU A 737 13.42 -9.66 -14.79
C GLU A 737 13.02 -9.82 -16.26
N ILE A 738 13.09 -8.74 -17.06
CA ILE A 738 12.62 -8.72 -18.44
C ILE A 738 13.69 -9.34 -19.35
N PRO A 739 13.46 -10.52 -19.96
CA PRO A 739 14.51 -11.22 -20.71
C PRO A 739 14.95 -10.50 -21.99
N SER A 740 14.14 -9.56 -22.51
CA SER A 740 14.46 -8.74 -23.69
C SER A 740 15.22 -7.46 -23.34
N ALA A 741 15.38 -7.12 -22.05
CA ALA A 741 16.14 -5.95 -21.63
C ALA A 741 17.61 -6.10 -22.03
N HIS A 742 18.17 -5.10 -22.71
CA HIS A 742 19.55 -5.14 -23.21
C HIS A 742 20.14 -3.75 -23.44
N GLY A 743 21.47 -3.68 -23.39
CA GLY A 743 22.22 -2.45 -23.65
C GLY A 743 22.07 -1.44 -22.53
N ARG A 744 21.91 -0.16 -22.89
CA ARG A 744 21.85 0.99 -21.99
C ARG A 744 20.40 1.48 -21.82
N TYR A 745 20.05 2.08 -20.68
CA TYR A 745 18.73 2.69 -20.38
C TYR A 745 18.90 4.03 -19.66
N CYS A 746 18.44 5.13 -20.27
CA CYS A 746 18.41 6.44 -19.64
C CYS A 746 17.23 6.55 -18.67
N LEU A 747 17.51 6.82 -17.40
CA LEU A 747 16.50 6.94 -16.34
C LEU A 747 16.38 8.40 -15.91
N VAL A 748 15.49 9.13 -16.60
CA VAL A 748 15.28 10.57 -16.42
C VAL A 748 13.80 10.89 -16.55
N GLU A 749 13.22 11.49 -15.50
CA GLU A 749 11.85 12.01 -15.57
C GLU A 749 11.83 13.37 -16.25
N SER A 750 12.67 14.31 -15.84
CA SER A 750 12.69 15.63 -16.45
C SER A 750 14.09 16.24 -16.40
N VAL A 751 14.39 17.07 -17.38
CA VAL A 751 15.59 17.92 -17.38
C VAL A 751 15.13 19.33 -17.07
N VAL A 752 15.59 19.87 -15.95
CA VAL A 752 15.22 21.23 -15.55
C VAL A 752 16.43 22.00 -15.04
N HIS A 753 16.39 23.31 -15.27
CA HIS A 753 17.34 24.26 -14.71
C HIS A 753 17.08 24.47 -13.20
N TYR A 754 18.12 24.75 -12.42
CA TYR A 754 18.00 25.01 -10.97
C TYR A 754 17.00 26.11 -10.62
N SER A 755 16.81 27.11 -11.49
CA SER A 755 15.78 28.14 -11.29
C SER A 755 14.37 27.55 -11.19
N GLU A 756 14.07 26.50 -11.97
CA GLU A 756 12.77 25.81 -11.91
C GLU A 756 12.66 24.96 -10.64
N ILE A 757 13.75 24.31 -10.21
CA ILE A 757 13.80 23.62 -8.91
C ILE A 757 13.46 24.59 -7.77
N VAL A 758 14.11 25.75 -7.74
CA VAL A 758 13.88 26.78 -6.74
C VAL A 758 12.45 27.34 -6.82
N LYS A 759 11.89 27.53 -8.02
CA LYS A 759 10.49 27.94 -8.20
C LYS A 759 9.52 26.88 -7.65
N LEU A 760 9.73 25.61 -7.97
CA LEU A 760 8.91 24.49 -7.46
C LEU A 760 9.02 24.38 -5.94
N LEU A 761 10.24 24.48 -5.37
CA LEU A 761 10.44 24.49 -3.92
C LEU A 761 9.75 25.68 -3.25
N ARG A 762 9.79 26.87 -3.85
CA ARG A 762 9.08 28.06 -3.33
C ARG A 762 7.57 27.89 -3.36
N LYS A 763 7.03 27.25 -4.40
CA LYS A 763 5.61 26.90 -4.51
C LYS A 763 5.19 25.89 -3.44
N LEU A 764 5.97 24.82 -3.28
CA LEU A 764 5.70 23.75 -2.32
C LEU A 764 5.90 24.18 -0.86
N TYR A 765 6.89 25.04 -0.62
CA TYR A 765 7.33 25.46 0.72
C TYR A 765 7.59 26.98 0.78
N PRO A 766 6.53 27.81 0.83
CA PRO A 766 6.67 29.27 0.81
C PRO A 766 7.46 29.86 1.98
N ALA A 767 7.60 29.12 3.08
CA ALA A 767 8.30 29.55 4.29
C ALA A 767 9.82 29.31 4.23
N LEU A 768 10.34 28.55 3.27
CA LEU A 768 11.78 28.30 3.16
C LEU A 768 12.50 29.53 2.60
N GLN A 769 13.64 29.86 3.20
CA GLN A 769 14.57 30.82 2.61
C GLN A 769 15.32 30.14 1.47
N LEU A 770 14.99 30.52 0.24
CA LEU A 770 15.56 29.96 -0.99
C LEU A 770 16.31 31.06 -1.76
N PRO A 771 17.39 30.70 -2.48
CA PRO A 771 18.15 31.66 -3.28
C PRO A 771 17.27 32.33 -4.34
N ASN A 772 17.50 33.63 -4.56
CA ASN A 772 16.80 34.41 -5.59
C ASN A 772 17.70 34.75 -6.79
N LYS A 773 18.99 34.46 -6.69
CA LYS A 773 19.99 34.79 -7.71
C LYS A 773 20.71 33.54 -8.19
N CYS A 774 21.04 33.51 -9.46
CA CYS A 774 21.97 32.54 -10.04
C CYS A 774 23.40 32.78 -9.51
N SER A 775 24.25 31.75 -9.51
CA SER A 775 25.65 31.82 -9.04
C SER A 775 26.54 32.71 -9.92
N ASP A 776 26.15 32.92 -11.17
CA ASP A 776 26.81 33.80 -12.12
C ASP A 776 25.80 34.70 -12.84
N ASP A 777 26.29 35.80 -13.40
CA ASP A 777 25.50 36.79 -14.15
C ASP A 777 25.45 36.45 -15.67
N GLY A 778 25.75 35.19 -16.02
CA GLY A 778 25.78 34.71 -17.40
C GLY A 778 24.39 34.43 -17.98
N VAL A 779 24.35 34.07 -19.26
CA VAL A 779 23.13 33.53 -19.88
C VAL A 779 22.80 32.20 -19.20
N LEU A 780 21.53 32.00 -18.84
CA LEU A 780 21.11 30.74 -18.21
C LEU A 780 21.34 29.55 -19.14
N ASP A 781 21.89 28.48 -18.60
CA ASP A 781 22.08 27.23 -19.30
C ASP A 781 20.74 26.71 -19.84
N GLN A 782 20.73 26.33 -21.12
CA GLN A 782 19.55 25.81 -21.77
C GLN A 782 19.19 24.41 -21.28
N THR A 783 17.90 24.11 -21.24
CA THR A 783 17.42 22.74 -21.04
C THR A 783 17.55 21.93 -22.35
N TYR A 784 17.36 20.62 -22.24
CA TYR A 784 17.37 19.65 -23.34
C TYR A 784 16.42 18.51 -22.99
N GLN A 785 16.19 17.58 -23.91
CA GLN A 785 15.30 16.44 -23.68
C GLN A 785 16.12 15.15 -23.51
N VAL A 786 15.58 14.20 -22.74
CA VAL A 786 16.09 12.83 -22.67
C VAL A 786 14.97 11.89 -23.10
N SER A 787 15.27 10.99 -24.04
CA SER A 787 14.31 9.98 -24.52
C SER A 787 13.87 9.07 -23.37
N LYS A 788 12.56 8.90 -23.22
CA LYS A 788 11.96 7.98 -22.25
C LYS A 788 11.52 6.66 -22.88
N THR A 789 11.59 6.55 -24.21
CA THR A 789 11.00 5.43 -24.96
C THR A 789 11.56 4.09 -24.52
N LYS A 790 12.89 3.99 -24.37
CA LYS A 790 13.52 2.73 -23.97
C LYS A 790 13.24 2.39 -22.52
N ALA A 791 13.32 3.35 -21.59
CA ALA A 791 12.93 3.12 -20.19
C ALA A 791 11.47 2.68 -20.03
N LYS A 792 10.54 3.24 -20.82
CA LYS A 792 9.13 2.80 -20.84
C LYS A 792 8.95 1.34 -21.28
N SER A 793 9.85 0.80 -22.11
CA SER A 793 9.82 -0.62 -22.47
C SER A 793 10.08 -1.57 -21.28
N LEU A 794 10.62 -1.05 -20.17
CA LEU A 794 10.74 -1.78 -18.90
C LEU A 794 9.50 -1.64 -18.01
N GLY A 795 8.46 -0.93 -18.45
CA GLY A 795 7.26 -0.65 -17.66
C GLY A 795 7.42 0.47 -16.63
N ILE A 796 8.35 1.42 -16.86
CA ILE A 796 8.61 2.52 -15.94
C ILE A 796 7.68 3.71 -16.20
N ASP A 797 6.77 3.93 -15.24
CA ASP A 797 5.94 5.12 -15.14
C ASP A 797 6.54 6.08 -14.11
N TYR A 798 7.17 7.15 -14.61
CA TYR A 798 7.94 8.05 -13.78
C TYR A 798 7.10 8.86 -12.78
N ILE A 799 7.59 8.97 -11.55
CA ILE A 799 7.04 9.84 -10.52
C ILE A 799 7.38 11.30 -10.86
N PRO A 800 6.40 12.23 -10.89
CA PRO A 800 6.64 13.62 -11.26
C PRO A 800 7.68 14.32 -10.37
N LEU A 801 8.47 15.23 -10.96
CA LEU A 801 9.49 15.99 -10.23
C LEU A 801 8.95 16.76 -9.00
N GLU A 802 7.73 17.30 -9.08
CA GLU A 802 7.11 18.01 -7.95
C GLU A 802 6.92 17.08 -6.73
N VAL A 803 6.47 15.85 -6.96
CA VAL A 803 6.36 14.82 -5.92
C VAL A 803 7.74 14.42 -5.42
N THR A 804 8.69 14.25 -6.34
CA THR A 804 10.08 13.88 -6.02
C THR A 804 10.77 14.90 -5.11
N LEU A 805 10.61 16.20 -5.39
CA LEU A 805 11.14 17.27 -4.57
C LEU A 805 10.47 17.31 -3.19
N LYS A 806 9.14 17.15 -3.14
CA LYS A 806 8.40 17.09 -1.88
C LYS A 806 8.91 15.96 -0.99
N ASP A 807 8.98 14.73 -1.53
CA ASP A 807 9.45 13.54 -0.82
C ASP A 807 10.89 13.71 -0.29
N THR A 808 11.76 14.35 -1.09
CA THR A 808 13.13 14.68 -0.69
C THR A 808 13.15 15.66 0.48
N VAL A 809 12.39 16.75 0.40
CA VAL A 809 12.38 17.81 1.42
C VAL A 809 11.77 17.31 2.73
N GLU A 810 10.69 16.54 2.69
CA GLU A 810 10.08 15.99 3.91
C GLU A 810 11.06 15.06 4.64
N THR A 811 11.73 14.17 3.92
CA THR A 811 12.79 13.31 4.49
C THR A 811 13.94 14.14 5.09
N LEU A 812 14.34 15.24 4.41
CA LEU A 812 15.38 16.13 4.92
C LEU A 812 14.94 16.92 6.16
N LYS A 813 13.66 17.28 6.30
CA LYS A 813 13.13 17.90 7.52
C LYS A 813 13.12 16.92 8.68
N GLU A 814 12.64 15.69 8.45
CA GLU A 814 12.70 14.61 9.43
C GLU A 814 14.14 14.37 9.90
N LYS A 815 15.09 14.28 8.96
CA LYS A 815 16.51 14.08 9.27
C LYS A 815 17.22 15.31 9.82
N LYS A 816 16.89 16.54 9.46
CA LYS A 816 17.45 17.75 10.10
C LYS A 816 17.03 17.87 11.56
N SER A 817 15.81 17.45 11.87
CA SER A 817 15.38 17.29 13.27
C SER A 817 16.18 16.21 14.00
N MET A 818 16.91 15.35 13.28
CA MET A 818 17.87 14.38 13.81
C MET A 818 19.35 14.85 13.72
N SER A 819 19.74 15.69 12.74
CA SER A 819 21.13 16.04 12.40
C SER A 819 21.54 17.47 12.76
N ALA A 820 20.64 18.34 13.23
CA ALA A 820 21.01 19.61 13.88
C ALA A 820 21.80 19.39 15.21
N LYS A 821 22.11 18.13 15.52
CA LYS A 821 22.93 17.65 16.62
C LYS A 821 24.22 17.03 16.06
N GLY A 822 25.05 17.87 15.46
CA GLY A 822 26.40 17.45 15.06
C GLY A 822 27.31 17.46 16.28
N ASN A 823 27.77 16.28 16.70
CA ASN A 823 28.88 15.99 17.63
C ASN A 823 28.95 16.68 19.01
N GLU A 824 28.00 17.52 19.41
CA GLU A 824 27.79 17.85 20.82
C GLU A 824 26.60 17.04 21.35
N GLU A 825 26.85 16.32 22.43
CA GLU A 825 25.86 15.55 23.16
C GLU A 825 24.86 16.52 23.80
N VAL A 826 23.75 16.80 23.10
CA VAL A 826 22.72 17.69 23.63
C VAL A 826 21.96 16.97 24.73
N VAL A 827 22.12 17.46 25.95
CA VAL A 827 21.45 16.96 27.15
C VAL A 827 20.14 17.73 27.36
N VAL A 828 19.04 17.01 27.57
CA VAL A 828 17.74 17.60 27.87
C VAL A 828 17.12 16.96 29.10
N CYS A 829 16.38 17.74 29.87
CA CYS A 829 15.61 17.25 31.01
C CYS A 829 14.15 17.01 30.59
N VAL A 830 13.62 15.82 30.89
CA VAL A 830 12.19 15.51 30.75
C VAL A 830 11.60 15.28 32.13
N THR A 831 10.70 16.17 32.57
CA THR A 831 10.08 16.03 33.89
C THR A 831 8.95 15.01 33.88
N GLY A 832 8.80 14.22 34.95
CA GLY A 832 7.71 13.24 35.07
C GLY A 832 7.81 12.09 34.06
N ALA A 833 9.03 11.63 33.77
CA ALA A 833 9.37 10.73 32.66
C ALA A 833 8.59 9.40 32.64
N SER A 834 8.14 8.91 33.80
CA SER A 834 7.31 7.70 33.91
C SER A 834 5.84 7.90 33.45
N GLY A 835 5.47 9.14 33.10
CA GLY A 835 4.13 9.52 32.65
C GLY A 835 3.88 9.21 31.18
N TYR A 836 2.63 9.34 30.76
CA TYR A 836 2.20 8.91 29.42
C TYR A 836 2.89 9.69 28.28
N ILE A 837 2.75 11.03 28.27
CA ILE A 837 3.41 11.90 27.28
C ILE A 837 4.94 11.84 27.42
N ALA A 838 5.42 11.93 28.65
CA ALA A 838 6.85 12.02 28.94
C ALA A 838 7.62 10.76 28.52
N SER A 839 7.08 9.55 28.72
CA SER A 839 7.76 8.31 28.32
C SER A 839 7.94 8.18 26.79
N TYR A 840 6.95 8.63 26.01
CA TYR A 840 7.07 8.73 24.55
C TYR A 840 8.08 9.78 24.12
N LEU A 841 8.10 10.92 24.81
CA LEU A 841 9.08 11.97 24.57
C LEU A 841 10.51 11.46 24.83
N VAL A 842 10.74 10.75 25.96
CA VAL A 842 12.02 10.09 26.25
C VAL A 842 12.39 9.12 25.12
N LYS A 843 11.46 8.25 24.68
CA LYS A 843 11.71 7.30 23.58
C LYS A 843 12.16 8.00 22.31
N LEU A 844 11.44 9.03 21.86
CA LEU A 844 11.77 9.73 20.61
C LEU A 844 13.06 10.55 20.73
N LEU A 845 13.32 11.17 21.88
CA LEU A 845 14.58 11.87 22.14
C LEU A 845 15.79 10.92 22.10
N LEU A 846 15.69 9.75 22.75
CA LEU A 846 16.75 8.74 22.70
C LEU A 846 17.00 8.22 21.28
N LEU A 847 15.94 7.96 20.51
CA LEU A 847 16.05 7.54 19.09
C LEU A 847 16.70 8.62 18.20
N ARG A 848 16.56 9.90 18.57
CA ARG A 848 17.18 11.05 17.89
C ARG A 848 18.57 11.39 18.40
N GLY A 849 19.09 10.63 19.36
CA GLY A 849 20.44 10.78 19.85
C GLY A 849 20.65 11.78 20.98
N TYR A 850 19.58 12.26 21.62
CA TYR A 850 19.70 13.10 22.82
C TYR A 850 20.13 12.28 24.02
N THR A 851 20.85 12.91 24.94
CA THR A 851 21.01 12.42 26.30
C THR A 851 19.89 12.99 27.16
N VAL A 852 19.19 12.11 27.87
CA VAL A 852 17.94 12.44 28.54
C VAL A 852 18.09 12.30 30.06
N HIS A 853 18.02 13.43 30.74
CA HIS A 853 17.83 13.50 32.19
C HIS A 853 16.34 13.35 32.49
N ALA A 854 15.92 12.15 32.85
CA ALA A 854 14.52 11.81 33.09
C ALA A 854 14.21 11.84 34.59
N THR A 855 13.36 12.77 35.04
CA THR A 855 13.00 12.84 36.46
C THR A 855 11.82 11.91 36.77
N VAL A 856 11.91 11.19 37.89
CA VAL A 856 10.83 10.39 38.47
C VAL A 856 10.83 10.59 40.00
N ARG A 857 9.70 10.30 40.66
CA ARG A 857 9.61 10.43 42.13
C ARG A 857 10.51 9.44 42.88
N ASP A 858 10.66 8.24 42.34
CA ASP A 858 11.57 7.22 42.85
C ASP A 858 12.24 6.46 41.68
N PRO A 859 13.54 6.71 41.41
CA PRO A 859 14.30 5.97 40.40
C PRO A 859 14.45 4.46 40.67
N GLY A 860 14.25 4.04 41.93
CA GLY A 860 14.28 2.64 42.36
C GLY A 860 12.99 1.87 42.10
N ASP A 861 11.87 2.57 41.86
CA ASP A 861 10.59 1.93 41.56
C ASP A 861 10.63 1.30 40.15
N ARG A 862 10.80 -0.03 40.11
CA ARG A 862 10.85 -0.79 38.87
C ARG A 862 9.55 -0.69 38.07
N ALA A 863 8.39 -0.65 38.72
CA ALA A 863 7.11 -0.55 38.03
C ALA A 863 6.99 0.77 37.25
N LYS A 864 7.63 1.84 37.74
CA LYS A 864 7.61 3.16 37.09
C LYS A 864 8.80 3.40 36.16
N THR A 865 9.87 2.60 36.20
CA THR A 865 11.12 2.91 35.47
C THR A 865 11.56 1.85 34.46
N GLU A 866 11.14 0.59 34.57
CA GLU A 866 11.61 -0.49 33.66
C GLU A 866 11.26 -0.23 32.18
N HIS A 867 10.06 0.30 31.92
CA HIS A 867 9.64 0.62 30.55
C HIS A 867 10.50 1.72 29.90
N LEU A 868 11.18 2.56 30.70
CA LEU A 868 12.12 3.57 30.20
C LEU A 868 13.51 2.96 29.98
N LYS A 869 13.97 2.10 30.90
CA LYS A 869 15.27 1.41 30.80
C LYS A 869 15.34 0.42 29.63
N GLY A 870 14.19 -0.11 29.21
CA GLY A 870 14.06 -0.99 28.05
C GLY A 870 14.01 -0.27 26.69
N LEU A 871 14.06 1.06 26.66
CA LEU A 871 14.06 1.82 25.41
C LEU A 871 15.40 1.72 24.68
N GLU A 872 15.36 1.76 23.36
CA GLU A 872 16.56 1.81 22.52
C GLU A 872 17.40 3.05 22.84
N GLY A 873 18.71 2.86 23.07
CA GLY A 873 19.63 3.92 23.48
C GLY A 873 19.56 4.32 24.96
N ALA A 874 18.70 3.69 25.78
CA ALA A 874 18.56 4.06 27.18
C ALA A 874 19.77 3.67 28.04
N LYS A 875 20.47 2.57 27.71
CA LYS A 875 21.64 2.14 28.49
C LYS A 875 22.78 3.16 28.43
N GLU A 876 22.89 3.84 27.30
CA GLU A 876 23.96 4.78 27.00
C GLU A 876 23.59 6.22 27.37
N ARG A 877 22.32 6.62 27.19
CA ARG A 877 21.90 8.03 27.18
C ARG A 877 20.73 8.38 28.09
N LEU A 878 20.19 7.44 28.88
CA LEU A 878 19.12 7.73 29.83
C LEU A 878 19.66 7.80 31.26
N HIS A 879 19.47 8.94 31.91
CA HIS A 879 19.82 9.14 33.31
C HIS A 879 18.56 9.44 34.13
N LEU A 880 18.26 8.59 35.11
CA LEU A 880 17.09 8.76 35.98
C LEU A 880 17.46 9.58 37.22
N PHE A 881 16.71 10.66 37.46
CA PHE A 881 16.87 11.52 38.62
C PHE A 881 15.66 11.45 39.54
N LYS A 882 15.91 11.49 40.84
CA LYS A 882 14.84 11.66 41.84
C LYS A 882 14.46 13.14 41.90
N ALA A 883 13.20 13.48 41.67
CA ALA A 883 12.68 14.83 41.86
C ALA A 883 11.19 14.83 42.24
N ASP A 884 10.76 15.85 42.97
CA ASP A 884 9.38 16.03 43.42
C ASP A 884 8.91 17.47 43.17
N LEU A 885 7.72 17.64 42.58
CA LEU A 885 7.15 18.95 42.25
C LEU A 885 7.02 19.87 43.47
N MET A 886 6.79 19.32 44.65
CA MET A 886 6.56 20.10 45.86
C MET A 886 7.83 20.41 46.66
N GLU A 887 8.96 19.82 46.27
CA GLU A 887 10.26 20.04 46.91
C GLU A 887 11.09 21.04 46.08
N GLU A 888 11.26 22.25 46.61
CA GLU A 888 12.08 23.29 45.98
C GLU A 888 13.54 22.81 45.83
N GLY A 889 14.12 23.02 44.65
CA GLY A 889 15.50 22.62 44.33
C GLY A 889 15.66 21.15 43.93
N SER A 890 14.62 20.30 44.05
CA SER A 890 14.73 18.88 43.71
C SER A 890 15.03 18.60 42.23
N PHE A 891 14.74 19.55 41.34
CA PHE A 891 15.02 19.46 39.90
C PHE A 891 16.41 19.96 39.51
N ASP A 892 17.15 20.61 40.42
CA ASP A 892 18.40 21.30 40.10
C ASP A 892 19.45 20.35 39.53
N SER A 893 19.59 19.16 40.13
CA SER A 893 20.54 18.15 39.65
C SER A 893 20.16 17.57 38.29
N ALA A 894 18.87 17.45 37.99
CA ALA A 894 18.39 16.92 36.71
C ALA A 894 18.50 17.95 35.58
N ILE A 895 18.38 19.23 35.89
CA ILE A 895 18.42 20.34 34.92
C ILE A 895 19.84 20.88 34.72
N ALA A 896 20.76 20.64 35.67
CA ALA A 896 22.16 21.01 35.53
C ALA A 896 22.77 20.45 34.24
N GLY A 897 23.32 21.34 33.41
CA GLY A 897 23.95 20.99 32.13
C GLY A 897 22.98 20.70 30.99
N CYS A 898 21.66 20.72 31.22
CA CYS A 898 20.68 20.56 30.17
C CYS A 898 20.55 21.83 29.33
N GLU A 899 20.45 21.67 28.01
CA GLU A 899 20.16 22.75 27.07
C GLU A 899 18.67 23.06 26.99
N GLY A 900 17.83 22.04 27.22
CA GLY A 900 16.38 22.14 27.12
C GLY A 900 15.67 21.43 28.26
N VAL A 901 14.51 21.95 28.64
CA VAL A 901 13.63 21.30 29.61
C VAL A 901 12.24 21.10 29.01
N PHE A 902 11.82 19.84 28.96
CA PHE A 902 10.46 19.45 28.61
C PHE A 902 9.65 19.22 29.89
N HIS A 903 8.84 20.21 30.26
CA HIS A 903 8.05 20.15 31.48
C HIS A 903 6.67 19.54 31.22
N ALA A 904 6.59 18.21 31.35
CA ALA A 904 5.35 17.42 31.25
C ALA A 904 4.79 16.93 32.61
N ALA A 905 5.48 17.21 33.72
CA ALA A 905 5.07 16.77 35.05
C ALA A 905 3.94 17.66 35.59
N SER A 906 2.76 17.09 35.76
CA SER A 906 1.60 17.78 36.32
C SER A 906 0.61 16.74 36.85
N PRO A 907 -0.10 17.01 37.97
CA PRO A 907 -1.12 16.11 38.47
C PRO A 907 -2.29 16.01 37.48
N VAL A 908 -2.81 14.80 37.29
CA VAL A 908 -4.07 14.54 36.58
C VAL A 908 -4.92 13.72 37.53
N ASN A 909 -5.88 14.37 38.20
CA ASN A 909 -6.86 13.73 39.07
C ASN A 909 -8.21 14.44 38.89
N PHE A 910 -9.25 13.67 38.58
CA PHE A 910 -10.62 14.18 38.44
C PHE A 910 -11.46 13.96 39.71
N ASN A 911 -11.04 13.05 40.59
CA ASN A 911 -11.70 12.74 41.86
C ASN A 911 -10.86 13.29 43.03
N VAL A 912 -11.04 14.58 43.30
CA VAL A 912 -10.27 15.32 44.32
C VAL A 912 -11.12 15.60 45.55
N THR A 913 -10.56 15.37 46.74
CA THR A 913 -11.20 15.70 48.03
C THR A 913 -10.71 17.05 48.57
N ASP A 914 -9.42 17.33 48.39
CA ASP A 914 -8.79 18.62 48.62
C ASP A 914 -8.18 19.13 47.30
N PRO A 915 -8.95 19.87 46.49
CA PRO A 915 -8.46 20.39 45.21
C PRO A 915 -7.21 21.26 45.33
N GLN A 916 -7.04 21.96 46.47
CA GLN A 916 -5.90 22.84 46.67
C GLN A 916 -4.62 22.03 46.80
N ALA A 917 -4.60 21.05 47.70
CA ALA A 917 -3.41 20.24 47.97
C ALA A 917 -3.13 19.20 46.87
N GLU A 918 -4.16 18.63 46.25
CA GLU A 918 -4.01 17.49 45.33
C GLU A 918 -3.73 17.89 43.88
N VAL A 919 -4.23 19.05 43.42
CA VAL A 919 -4.17 19.43 41.99
C VAL A 919 -3.70 20.86 41.77
N LEU A 920 -4.25 21.87 42.46
CA LEU A 920 -3.91 23.27 42.22
C LEU A 920 -2.48 23.61 42.64
N ASP A 921 -2.11 23.33 43.89
CA ASP A 921 -0.76 23.60 44.41
C ASP A 921 0.32 22.83 43.64
N PRO A 922 0.19 21.51 43.39
CA PRO A 922 1.22 20.78 42.66
C PRO A 922 1.34 21.19 41.19
N ALA A 923 0.25 21.62 40.54
CA ALA A 923 0.33 22.15 39.18
C ALA A 923 1.03 23.51 39.14
N VAL A 924 0.69 24.45 40.02
CA VAL A 924 1.24 25.81 40.00
C VAL A 924 2.62 25.86 40.63
N LYS A 925 2.75 25.47 41.91
CA LYS A 925 4.04 25.50 42.63
C LYS A 925 5.04 24.54 42.00
N GLY A 926 4.60 23.38 41.54
CA GLY A 926 5.44 22.44 40.80
C GLY A 926 6.03 23.04 39.54
N THR A 927 5.21 23.71 38.73
CA THR A 927 5.69 24.42 37.54
C THR A 927 6.70 25.50 37.89
N LEU A 928 6.41 26.31 38.92
CA LEU A 928 7.33 27.36 39.38
C LEU A 928 8.65 26.79 39.92
N ASN A 929 8.64 25.65 40.60
CA ASN A 929 9.85 24.99 41.09
C ASN A 929 10.74 24.51 39.95
N VAL A 930 10.16 23.93 38.89
CA VAL A 930 10.90 23.54 37.68
C VAL A 930 11.46 24.78 36.98
N LEU A 931 10.68 25.84 36.82
CA LEU A 931 11.16 27.08 36.17
C LEU A 931 12.23 27.79 37.01
N ALA A 932 12.14 27.74 38.34
CA ALA A 932 13.18 28.25 39.23
C ALA A 932 14.49 27.47 39.07
N ALA A 933 14.42 26.15 38.88
CA ALA A 933 15.59 25.33 38.56
C ALA A 933 16.16 25.66 37.17
N CYS A 934 15.31 25.87 36.15
CA CYS A 934 15.73 26.37 34.84
C CYS A 934 16.44 27.72 34.96
N LYS A 935 15.90 28.67 35.74
CA LYS A 935 16.51 29.99 35.98
C LYS A 935 17.90 29.87 36.61
N ARG A 936 18.10 28.91 37.51
CA ARG A 936 19.40 28.65 38.15
C ARG A 936 20.42 28.00 37.19
N SER A 937 19.97 27.43 36.07
CA SER A 937 20.81 26.72 35.10
C SER A 937 21.06 27.57 33.84
N PRO A 938 22.25 28.18 33.68
CA PRO A 938 22.53 29.07 32.55
C PRO A 938 22.60 28.35 31.20
N SER A 939 22.69 27.01 31.19
CA SER A 939 22.70 26.21 29.95
C SER A 939 21.33 26.08 29.31
N VAL A 940 20.24 26.28 30.07
CA VAL A 940 18.87 26.09 29.56
C VAL A 940 18.54 27.24 28.62
N ARG A 941 18.45 26.94 27.33
CA ARG A 941 18.09 27.93 26.29
C ARG A 941 16.60 28.00 26.04
N ARG A 942 15.84 26.94 26.34
CA ARG A 942 14.39 26.87 26.10
C ARG A 942 13.69 25.88 27.02
N VAL A 943 12.49 26.25 27.46
CA VAL A 943 11.55 25.37 28.16
C VAL A 943 10.35 25.09 27.25
N VAL A 944 10.07 23.81 27.01
CA VAL A 944 8.84 23.36 26.34
C VAL A 944 7.89 22.86 27.42
N PHE A 945 6.79 23.58 27.62
CA PHE A 945 5.81 23.33 28.67
C PHE A 945 4.58 22.62 28.13
N THR A 946 4.16 21.52 28.76
CA THR A 946 2.94 20.81 28.40
C THR A 946 1.73 21.41 29.13
N SER A 947 1.02 22.31 28.47
CA SER A 947 -0.30 22.82 28.88
C SER A 947 -1.41 21.81 28.50
N SER A 948 -2.63 22.28 28.25
CA SER A 948 -3.77 21.45 27.87
C SER A 948 -4.81 22.29 27.12
N ALA A 949 -5.58 21.65 26.23
CA ALA A 949 -6.77 22.27 25.63
C ALA A 949 -7.73 22.88 26.68
N SER A 950 -7.71 22.40 27.92
CA SER A 950 -8.42 23.01 29.05
C SER A 950 -8.04 24.46 29.34
N ALA A 951 -6.84 24.92 28.96
CA ALA A 951 -6.43 26.31 29.10
C ALA A 951 -6.92 27.21 27.94
N VAL A 952 -7.60 26.64 26.93
CA VAL A 952 -8.07 27.35 25.72
C VAL A 952 -9.58 27.27 25.52
N LEU A 953 -10.21 26.13 25.83
CA LEU A 953 -11.58 25.82 25.41
C LEU A 953 -12.71 26.42 26.28
N PHE A 954 -12.45 26.82 27.52
CA PHE A 954 -13.47 27.21 28.50
C PHE A 954 -13.58 28.73 28.65
N THR A 955 -13.98 29.42 27.57
CA THR A 955 -14.03 30.89 27.48
C THR A 955 -15.43 31.49 27.67
N GLY A 956 -16.47 30.66 27.73
CA GLY A 956 -17.88 31.07 27.72
C GLY A 956 -18.42 31.40 26.32
N VAL A 957 -17.58 31.35 25.29
CA VAL A 957 -18.01 31.56 23.90
C VAL A 957 -18.64 30.27 23.36
N PRO A 958 -19.85 30.33 22.76
CA PRO A 958 -20.47 29.19 22.12
C PRO A 958 -19.57 28.62 21.01
N ARG A 959 -19.34 27.30 21.05
CA ARG A 959 -18.49 26.58 20.10
C ARG A 959 -19.35 26.03 18.96
N THR A 960 -19.61 26.86 17.94
CA THR A 960 -20.36 26.48 16.73
C THR A 960 -19.40 26.16 15.57
N PRO A 961 -19.86 25.52 14.48
CA PRO A 961 -19.00 25.15 13.35
C PRO A 961 -18.29 26.34 12.69
N GLU A 962 -18.81 27.56 12.81
CA GLU A 962 -18.24 28.78 12.26
C GLU A 962 -17.10 29.36 13.12
N VAL A 963 -16.96 28.89 14.37
CA VAL A 963 -15.94 29.38 15.30
C VAL A 963 -14.65 28.59 15.11
N VAL A 964 -13.55 29.33 14.89
CA VAL A 964 -12.20 28.79 14.88
C VAL A 964 -11.55 29.11 16.23
N VAL A 965 -11.33 28.08 17.05
CA VAL A 965 -10.52 28.18 18.26
C VAL A 965 -9.04 28.17 17.86
N ASP A 966 -8.22 29.03 18.43
CA ASP A 966 -6.78 29.05 18.18
C ASP A 966 -6.00 29.36 19.47
N GLU A 967 -4.69 29.50 19.36
CA GLU A 967 -3.78 29.70 20.49
C GLU A 967 -3.92 31.07 21.16
N THR A 968 -4.72 31.98 20.61
CA THR A 968 -5.02 33.30 21.20
C THR A 968 -6.11 33.22 22.27
N TRP A 969 -6.86 32.12 22.35
CA TRP A 969 -7.92 31.92 23.32
C TRP A 969 -7.38 31.52 24.69
N PHE A 970 -7.90 32.15 25.75
CA PHE A 970 -7.59 31.81 27.14
C PHE A 970 -8.87 31.45 27.88
N SER A 971 -8.88 30.27 28.50
CA SER A 971 -9.99 29.84 29.35
C SER A 971 -10.08 30.70 30.60
N LYS A 972 -11.30 30.90 31.10
CA LYS A 972 -11.54 31.70 32.31
C LYS A 972 -12.06 30.79 33.43
N PRO A 973 -11.49 30.84 34.65
CA PRO A 973 -11.92 30.01 35.78
C PRO A 973 -13.42 30.08 36.09
N GLU A 974 -14.05 31.23 35.84
CA GLU A 974 -15.48 31.49 36.06
C GLU A 974 -16.40 30.50 35.32
N HIS A 975 -16.01 30.09 34.10
CA HIS A 975 -16.77 29.16 33.26
C HIS A 975 -16.54 27.69 33.61
N CYS A 976 -15.63 27.38 34.53
CA CYS A 976 -15.31 26.01 34.92
C CYS A 976 -16.39 25.37 35.82
N ASN A 977 -17.28 26.18 36.40
CA ASN A 977 -18.37 25.69 37.25
C ASN A 977 -19.41 24.86 36.50
N GLU A 978 -19.48 25.00 35.17
CA GLU A 978 -20.34 24.21 34.29
C GLU A 978 -19.89 22.75 34.16
N TYR A 979 -18.68 22.42 34.61
CA TYR A 979 -18.06 21.09 34.48
C TYR A 979 -17.56 20.59 35.83
N PRO A 980 -18.45 20.27 36.80
CA PRO A 980 -18.06 19.99 38.19
C PRO A 980 -16.99 18.89 38.33
N ASN A 981 -17.03 17.85 37.49
CA ASN A 981 -16.07 16.73 37.54
C ASN A 981 -14.69 17.06 36.94
N LEU A 982 -14.57 18.12 36.14
CA LEU A 982 -13.31 18.55 35.51
C LEU A 982 -12.82 19.90 36.03
N LYS A 983 -13.66 20.60 36.82
CA LYS A 983 -13.47 21.98 37.27
C LYS A 983 -12.05 22.22 37.79
N TRP A 984 -11.61 21.42 38.75
CA TRP A 984 -10.34 21.64 39.44
C TRP A 984 -9.12 21.36 38.56
N TYR A 985 -9.21 20.35 37.70
CA TYR A 985 -8.18 20.10 36.69
C TYR A 985 -8.06 21.26 35.70
N ILE A 986 -9.19 21.75 35.17
CA ILE A 986 -9.21 22.88 34.23
C ILE A 986 -8.59 24.13 34.88
N ILE A 987 -9.02 24.48 36.09
CA ILE A 987 -8.48 25.62 36.85
C ILE A 987 -6.97 25.46 37.07
N SER A 988 -6.50 24.26 37.41
CA SER A 988 -5.07 24.01 37.60
C SER A 988 -4.24 24.27 36.36
N LYS A 989 -4.74 23.88 35.17
CA LYS A 989 -4.04 24.10 33.89
C LYS A 989 -4.02 25.57 33.48
N ILE A 990 -5.12 26.30 33.74
CA ILE A 990 -5.18 27.76 33.53
C ILE A 990 -4.13 28.45 34.42
N LEU A 991 -4.18 28.21 35.73
CA LEU A 991 -3.29 28.88 36.69
C LEU A 991 -1.82 28.51 36.49
N ALA A 992 -1.52 27.25 36.15
CA ALA A 992 -0.15 26.82 35.88
C ALA A 992 0.42 27.46 34.61
N GLU A 993 -0.37 27.54 33.53
CA GLU A 993 0.07 28.20 32.29
C GLU A 993 0.26 29.72 32.50
N GLU A 994 -0.66 30.39 33.21
CA GLU A 994 -0.52 31.81 33.55
C GLU A 994 0.72 32.08 34.41
N ALA A 995 0.95 31.26 35.44
CA ALA A 995 2.11 31.38 36.31
C ALA A 995 3.42 31.14 35.55
N ALA A 996 3.45 30.16 34.64
CA ALA A 996 4.60 29.88 33.79
C ALA A 996 4.93 31.05 32.87
N TRP A 997 3.94 31.59 32.16
CA TRP A 997 4.14 32.75 31.28
C TRP A 997 4.60 33.98 32.06
N LYS A 998 4.01 34.24 33.23
CA LYS A 998 4.40 35.35 34.08
C LYS A 998 5.85 35.19 34.56
N PHE A 999 6.21 34.03 35.09
CA PHE A 999 7.55 33.75 35.58
C PHE A 999 8.60 33.85 34.47
N CYS A 1000 8.37 33.20 33.32
CA CYS A 1000 9.31 33.22 32.21
C CYS A 1000 9.51 34.64 31.65
N LYS A 1001 8.44 35.43 31.57
CA LYS A 1001 8.53 36.84 31.15
C LYS A 1001 9.33 37.69 32.14
N GLU A 1002 9.11 37.52 33.44
CA GLU A 1002 9.84 38.28 34.49
C GLU A 1002 11.31 37.87 34.59
N ASN A 1003 11.66 36.66 34.17
CA ASN A 1003 13.00 36.09 34.32
C ASN A 1003 13.75 35.87 32.99
N GLY A 1004 13.18 36.28 31.86
CA GLY A 1004 13.81 36.18 30.54
C GLY A 1004 14.02 34.76 30.03
N ILE A 1005 13.16 33.80 30.39
CA ILE A 1005 13.23 32.41 29.94
C ILE A 1005 12.43 32.24 28.64
N ASP A 1006 13.02 31.64 27.61
CA ASP A 1006 12.31 31.28 26.39
C ASP A 1006 11.35 30.10 26.66
N LEU A 1007 10.05 30.36 26.54
CA LEU A 1007 8.98 29.41 26.84
C LEU A 1007 8.17 29.13 25.59
N VAL A 1008 7.99 27.86 25.26
CA VAL A 1008 6.99 27.40 24.29
C VAL A 1008 5.97 26.53 25.02
N SER A 1009 4.70 26.91 24.94
CA SER A 1009 3.60 26.17 25.56
C SER A 1009 2.91 25.30 24.52
N MET A 1010 2.96 23.99 24.72
CA MET A 1010 2.25 22.99 23.92
C MET A 1010 0.88 22.73 24.54
N ILE A 1011 -0.18 22.82 23.75
CA ILE A 1011 -1.57 22.70 24.19
C ILE A 1011 -2.15 21.44 23.54
N PRO A 1012 -1.83 20.25 24.06
CA PRO A 1012 -2.35 19.01 23.54
C PRO A 1012 -3.85 18.88 23.81
N GLY A 1013 -4.51 18.18 22.90
CA GLY A 1013 -5.90 17.76 23.05
C GLY A 1013 -6.00 16.59 24.04
N MET A 1014 -7.08 15.84 23.95
CA MET A 1014 -7.15 14.53 24.58
C MET A 1014 -6.16 13.60 23.88
N VAL A 1015 -5.10 13.22 24.59
CA VAL A 1015 -4.00 12.41 24.04
C VAL A 1015 -4.33 10.93 24.17
N ILE A 1016 -4.38 10.21 23.06
CA ILE A 1016 -4.60 8.75 23.03
C ILE A 1016 -3.58 8.09 22.09
N GLY A 1017 -3.44 6.77 22.19
CA GLY A 1017 -2.46 5.98 21.45
C GLY A 1017 -1.91 4.82 22.29
N PRO A 1018 -0.87 4.12 21.80
CA PRO A 1018 -0.28 3.01 22.54
C PRO A 1018 0.43 3.50 23.81
N MET A 1019 0.38 2.72 24.89
CA MET A 1019 1.05 3.02 26.16
C MET A 1019 2.37 2.26 26.31
N LEU A 1020 3.43 2.98 26.72
CA LEU A 1020 4.71 2.36 27.12
C LEU A 1020 4.71 2.01 28.61
N GLN A 1021 4.11 2.86 29.43
CA GLN A 1021 4.01 2.68 30.86
C GLN A 1021 2.97 1.60 31.23
N PRO A 1022 3.16 0.88 32.35
CA PRO A 1022 2.23 -0.15 32.79
C PRO A 1022 1.00 0.39 33.54
N THR A 1023 0.94 1.69 33.86
CA THR A 1023 -0.18 2.30 34.57
C THR A 1023 -1.14 2.99 33.60
N LEU A 1024 -2.42 2.60 33.63
CA LEU A 1024 -3.49 3.23 32.86
C LEU A 1024 -3.56 4.73 33.18
N ASN A 1025 -3.70 5.55 32.15
CA ASN A 1025 -3.89 6.99 32.28
C ASN A 1025 -5.34 7.37 31.98
N GLU A 1026 -5.79 8.52 32.47
CA GLU A 1026 -7.21 8.93 32.41
C GLU A 1026 -7.78 9.03 30.97
N SER A 1027 -6.99 9.54 30.01
CA SER A 1027 -7.47 9.70 28.63
C SER A 1027 -7.64 8.37 27.90
N VAL A 1028 -6.75 7.40 28.16
CA VAL A 1028 -6.88 6.03 27.64
C VAL A 1028 -7.91 5.22 28.45
N ALA A 1029 -8.09 5.51 29.74
CA ALA A 1029 -9.14 4.91 30.56
C ALA A 1029 -10.53 5.26 30.04
N LEU A 1030 -10.75 6.49 29.57
CA LEU A 1030 -12.00 6.88 28.90
C LEU A 1030 -12.28 5.99 27.67
N ILE A 1031 -11.28 5.75 26.82
CA ILE A 1031 -11.43 4.86 25.66
C ILE A 1031 -11.66 3.42 26.10
N LEU A 1032 -10.94 2.92 27.11
CA LEU A 1032 -11.13 1.57 27.64
C LEU A 1032 -12.54 1.37 28.22
N ASN A 1033 -13.08 2.36 28.93
CA ASN A 1033 -14.44 2.31 29.46
C ASN A 1033 -15.49 2.28 28.33
N LEU A 1034 -15.29 3.05 27.25
CA LEU A 1034 -16.14 3.01 26.06
C LEU A 1034 -16.08 1.62 25.38
N VAL A 1035 -14.88 1.06 25.23
CA VAL A 1035 -14.67 -0.28 24.67
C VAL A 1035 -15.30 -1.37 25.55
N ASN A 1036 -15.34 -1.17 26.87
CA ASN A 1036 -15.95 -2.09 27.84
C ASN A 1036 -17.46 -1.87 28.04
N GLY A 1037 -18.11 -1.00 27.26
CA GLY A 1037 -19.56 -0.84 27.25
C GLY A 1037 -20.13 0.05 28.36
N ALA A 1038 -19.42 1.12 28.75
CA ALA A 1038 -19.96 2.10 29.69
C ALA A 1038 -21.26 2.75 29.16
N GLU A 1039 -22.33 2.72 29.97
CA GLU A 1039 -23.67 3.23 29.61
C GLU A 1039 -23.76 4.78 29.53
N THR A 1040 -22.79 5.48 30.11
CA THR A 1040 -22.75 6.95 30.15
C THR A 1040 -21.37 7.48 29.82
N TYR A 1041 -21.30 8.54 29.01
CA TYR A 1041 -20.06 9.22 28.64
C TYR A 1041 -20.21 10.75 28.78
N PRO A 1042 -19.10 11.50 28.96
CA PRO A 1042 -19.15 12.94 29.06
C PRO A 1042 -19.61 13.56 27.73
N ASN A 1043 -20.70 14.33 27.74
CA ASN A 1043 -21.15 15.11 26.58
C ASN A 1043 -20.29 16.37 26.40
N VAL A 1044 -19.00 16.18 26.09
CA VAL A 1044 -18.04 17.26 25.89
C VAL A 1044 -17.28 17.02 24.59
N ALA A 1045 -17.42 17.94 23.64
CA ALA A 1045 -16.63 17.94 22.42
C ALA A 1045 -15.18 18.37 22.73
N LEU A 1046 -14.24 17.44 22.62
CA LEU A 1046 -12.81 17.64 22.87
C LEU A 1046 -11.99 17.34 21.61
N PRO A 1047 -10.91 18.10 21.33
CA PRO A 1047 -9.99 17.77 20.25
C PRO A 1047 -9.12 16.56 20.65
N TRP A 1048 -8.87 15.65 19.72
CA TRP A 1048 -8.09 14.43 19.94
C TRP A 1048 -6.74 14.49 19.22
N VAL A 1049 -5.72 13.86 19.78
CA VAL A 1049 -4.37 13.82 19.21
C VAL A 1049 -3.65 12.51 19.54
N HIS A 1050 -2.86 12.01 18.59
CA HIS A 1050 -2.06 10.82 18.78
C HIS A 1050 -0.84 11.11 19.66
N ILE A 1051 -0.52 10.21 20.59
CA ILE A 1051 0.61 10.33 21.52
C ILE A 1051 1.95 10.58 20.84
N LYS A 1052 2.18 9.96 19.66
CA LYS A 1052 3.41 10.15 18.89
C LYS A 1052 3.51 11.58 18.34
N ASP A 1053 2.39 12.14 17.87
CA ASP A 1053 2.36 13.49 17.31
C ASP A 1053 2.62 14.52 18.40
N VAL A 1054 2.07 14.29 19.60
CA VAL A 1054 2.33 15.15 20.76
C VAL A 1054 3.81 15.16 21.12
N ALA A 1055 4.41 13.97 21.25
CA ALA A 1055 5.83 13.87 21.58
C ALA A 1055 6.71 14.50 20.47
N GLU A 1056 6.37 14.29 19.20
CA GLU A 1056 7.03 14.92 18.05
C GLU A 1056 6.92 16.45 18.08
N ALA A 1057 5.74 16.98 18.38
CA ALA A 1057 5.48 18.42 18.45
C ALA A 1057 6.30 19.08 19.57
N HIS A 1058 6.44 18.42 20.72
CA HIS A 1058 7.31 18.89 21.79
C HIS A 1058 8.76 18.98 21.33
N ILE A 1059 9.32 17.92 20.73
CA ILE A 1059 10.72 17.92 20.27
C ILE A 1059 10.95 18.99 19.21
N ARG A 1060 10.02 19.14 18.25
CA ARG A 1060 10.13 20.17 17.22
C ARG A 1060 10.00 21.59 17.76
N ALA A 1061 9.17 21.82 18.79
CA ALA A 1061 9.10 23.10 19.48
C ALA A 1061 10.44 23.47 20.15
N PHE A 1062 11.20 22.47 20.62
CA PHE A 1062 12.56 22.68 21.11
C PHE A 1062 13.57 22.92 19.99
N ASP A 1063 13.53 22.10 18.93
CA ASP A 1063 14.55 22.10 17.87
C ASP A 1063 14.43 23.29 16.91
N ILE A 1064 13.22 23.74 16.61
CA ILE A 1064 12.96 24.81 15.64
C ILE A 1064 13.18 26.16 16.31
N PRO A 1065 14.21 26.94 15.94
CA PRO A 1065 14.53 28.19 16.64
C PRO A 1065 13.39 29.22 16.58
N SER A 1066 12.62 29.24 15.49
CA SER A 1066 11.49 30.15 15.28
C SER A 1066 10.21 29.74 16.01
N ALA A 1067 10.14 28.57 16.65
CA ALA A 1067 9.00 28.18 17.47
C ALA A 1067 8.92 29.07 18.71
N HIS A 1068 7.77 29.70 18.93
CA HIS A 1068 7.55 30.64 20.03
C HIS A 1068 6.07 30.70 20.42
N GLY A 1069 5.80 31.08 21.67
CA GLY A 1069 4.44 31.30 22.16
C GLY A 1069 3.69 30.01 22.48
N ARG A 1070 2.37 30.07 22.34
CA ARG A 1070 1.45 28.94 22.53
C ARG A 1070 1.21 28.20 21.21
N CYS A 1071 1.13 26.88 21.24
CA CYS A 1071 0.94 25.99 20.09
C CYS A 1071 -0.14 24.93 20.38
N SER A 1072 -1.26 24.97 19.65
CA SER A 1072 -2.31 23.94 19.76
C SER A 1072 -1.90 22.66 19.03
N ASP A 1073 -2.05 21.53 19.71
CA ASP A 1073 -1.53 20.23 19.28
C ASP A 1073 -2.68 19.19 19.19
N HIS A 1074 -3.34 19.18 18.03
CA HIS A 1074 -4.60 18.46 17.78
C HIS A 1074 -4.65 17.85 16.37
N GLY A 1075 -4.97 16.55 16.29
CA GLY A 1075 -5.03 15.82 15.02
C GLY A 1075 -6.34 16.02 14.24
N VAL A 1076 -7.48 16.03 14.95
CA VAL A 1076 -8.81 16.06 14.31
C VAL A 1076 -9.69 17.16 14.92
N PRO A 1077 -10.37 17.99 14.10
CA PRO A 1077 -11.34 18.96 14.60
C PRO A 1077 -12.51 18.26 15.27
N ALA A 1078 -13.02 18.82 16.37
CA ALA A 1078 -14.31 18.38 16.90
C ALA A 1078 -15.39 18.69 15.84
N HIS A 1079 -16.28 17.75 15.53
CA HIS A 1079 -17.33 17.95 14.51
C HIS A 1079 -18.24 19.17 14.77
N THR A 1080 -18.18 19.73 15.98
CA THR A 1080 -18.93 20.90 16.45
C THR A 1080 -18.23 22.25 16.25
N TYR A 1081 -16.91 22.32 16.09
CA TYR A 1081 -16.16 23.59 15.91
C TYR A 1081 -14.73 23.34 15.38
N HIS A 1082 -14.14 24.34 14.72
CA HIS A 1082 -12.80 24.21 14.16
C HIS A 1082 -11.72 24.61 15.16
N VAL A 1083 -10.57 23.94 15.13
CA VAL A 1083 -9.35 24.40 15.80
C VAL A 1083 -8.31 24.72 14.74
N SER A 1084 -7.70 25.91 14.83
CA SER A 1084 -6.66 26.38 13.92
C SER A 1084 -5.48 25.42 13.91
N LYS A 1085 -5.02 25.05 12.71
CA LYS A 1085 -3.82 24.22 12.50
C LYS A 1085 -2.61 25.04 12.08
N THR A 1086 -2.69 26.37 12.12
CA THR A 1086 -1.71 27.27 11.48
C THR A 1086 -0.33 27.16 12.13
N LYS A 1087 -0.23 27.15 13.47
CA LYS A 1087 1.06 26.96 14.17
C LYS A 1087 1.53 25.50 14.18
N ALA A 1088 0.61 24.53 14.23
CA ALA A 1088 0.98 23.13 14.07
C ALA A 1088 1.64 22.86 12.69
N LYS A 1089 1.14 23.50 11.62
CA LYS A 1089 1.78 23.48 10.30
C LYS A 1089 3.18 24.11 10.30
N SER A 1090 3.44 25.13 11.12
CA SER A 1090 4.79 25.72 11.23
C SER A 1090 5.79 24.78 11.94
N LEU A 1091 5.31 23.83 12.74
CA LEU A 1091 6.12 22.73 13.28
C LEU A 1091 6.25 21.55 12.29
N SER A 1092 5.62 21.62 11.10
CA SER A 1092 5.62 20.55 10.08
C SER A 1092 5.13 19.19 10.60
N ILE A 1093 4.21 19.19 11.58
CA ILE A 1093 3.58 17.96 12.10
C ILE A 1093 2.52 17.50 11.09
N ASP A 1094 2.66 16.27 10.59
CA ASP A 1094 1.59 15.59 9.86
C ASP A 1094 0.86 14.67 10.85
N TYR A 1095 -0.37 15.05 11.21
CA TYR A 1095 -1.09 14.37 12.27
C TYR A 1095 -1.63 13.03 11.82
N ILE A 1096 -1.43 12.02 12.66
CA ILE A 1096 -2.01 10.70 12.50
C ILE A 1096 -3.54 10.84 12.58
N PRO A 1097 -4.29 10.30 11.60
CA PRO A 1097 -5.75 10.35 11.62
C PRO A 1097 -6.34 9.75 12.90
N LEU A 1098 -7.49 10.26 13.36
CA LEU A 1098 -8.13 9.80 14.59
C LEU A 1098 -8.49 8.32 14.53
N GLU A 1099 -8.83 7.79 13.35
CA GLU A 1099 -9.15 6.38 13.15
C GLU A 1099 -7.94 5.48 13.43
N VAL A 1100 -6.77 5.87 12.93
CA VAL A 1100 -5.49 5.18 13.22
C VAL A 1100 -5.16 5.32 14.70
N THR A 1101 -5.39 6.52 15.25
CA THR A 1101 -5.11 6.83 16.65
C THR A 1101 -5.97 6.01 17.61
N LEU A 1102 -7.26 5.83 17.31
CA LEU A 1102 -8.17 4.96 18.05
C LEU A 1102 -7.80 3.49 17.89
N LYS A 1103 -7.49 3.05 16.66
CA LYS A 1103 -7.05 1.67 16.39
C LYS A 1103 -5.80 1.32 17.20
N ASP A 1104 -4.76 2.14 17.13
CA ASP A 1104 -3.50 1.94 17.85
C ASP A 1104 -3.73 1.91 19.38
N THR A 1105 -4.62 2.77 19.88
CA THR A 1105 -5.02 2.76 21.30
C THR A 1105 -5.67 1.43 21.67
N VAL A 1106 -6.69 0.98 20.92
CA VAL A 1106 -7.45 -0.22 21.22
C VAL A 1106 -6.59 -1.48 21.06
N GLU A 1107 -5.78 -1.58 20.00
CA GLU A 1107 -4.85 -2.68 19.79
C GLU A 1107 -3.83 -2.80 20.91
N ASN A 1108 -3.32 -1.67 21.44
CA ASN A 1108 -2.42 -1.69 22.60
C ASN A 1108 -3.09 -2.18 23.89
N LEU A 1109 -4.41 -2.03 24.01
CA LEU A 1109 -5.19 -2.44 25.18
C LEU A 1109 -5.62 -3.91 25.14
N LYS A 1110 -5.81 -4.51 23.94
CA LYS A 1110 -6.33 -5.89 23.78
C LYS A 1110 -5.52 -6.94 24.53
N ASP A 1111 -4.19 -6.77 24.60
CA ASP A 1111 -3.28 -7.74 25.22
C ASP A 1111 -2.93 -7.39 26.68
N LYS A 1112 -3.43 -6.27 27.21
CA LYS A 1112 -3.09 -5.76 28.55
C LYS A 1112 -4.24 -5.93 29.53
N LYS A 1113 -4.02 -6.71 30.59
CA LYS A 1113 -4.96 -6.85 31.70
C LYS A 1113 -4.80 -5.69 32.68
N PHE A 1114 -5.70 -4.71 32.61
CA PHE A 1114 -5.82 -3.68 33.65
C PHE A 1114 -6.92 -4.07 34.65
N PRO A 1115 -6.72 -3.92 35.96
CA PRO A 1115 -7.82 -4.02 36.91
C PRO A 1115 -8.86 -2.93 36.58
N ILE A 1116 -10.11 -3.34 36.33
CA ILE A 1116 -11.22 -2.43 36.08
C ILE A 1116 -11.44 -1.61 37.35
N ALA A 1117 -11.01 -0.35 37.35
CA ALA A 1117 -11.07 0.53 38.52
C ALA A 1117 -11.99 1.74 38.34
N PHE A 1118 -12.75 1.83 37.24
CA PHE A 1118 -13.73 2.89 37.04
C PHE A 1118 -15.15 2.32 37.09
N GLN A 1119 -15.72 2.27 38.29
CA GLN A 1119 -17.17 2.35 38.51
C GLN A 1119 -17.44 3.67 39.22
N ALA A 1120 -17.85 4.68 38.45
CA ALA A 1120 -18.67 5.82 38.88
C ALA A 1120 -19.13 6.59 37.64
#